data_AF-A0A918F5I4-F1
#
_entry.id   AF-A0A918F5I4-F1
#
_cell.length_a   1.000
_cell.length_b   1.000
_cell.length_c   1.000
_cell.angle_alpha   90.00
_cell.angle_beta   90.00
_cell.angle_gamma   90.00
#
_symmetry.space_group_name_H-M   'P 1'
#
loop_
_entity.id
_entity.type
_entity.pdbx_description
1 polymer ?
#
loop_
_entity_poly.entity_id
_entity_poly.type
_entity_poly.pdbx_seq_one_letter_code
_entity_poly.pdbx_strand_id
1 'polypeptide(L)'
;MTDWEKSSTARVVPPARPRKLAKVPFVELADGRLQGVVSSGSDIERVYVSSVASGTYAFACSTNNNRPCGGARGSFCNHIRALITEAVLQYGAERVARYLRVEPEGGEADAASLTVAMTRTRPAQADGKAAAAPVFSRFLRHLAYLELAPTTAPLPEMQWFPPTRSAATEAPPHEPGTSVGEEADLLTAPVDGLDEALAAVDAFDRALVAGLLRPQAARAADLTQLALAVAGSPLAARVAEAAEKAAAGAASEDHFVALAAARTALLGAAHDALTARADETTGRIRTETTVTAPAERQAANLLVAARTWLADLARTGWQGIDHELVGSAAQIVSAMLPDPALRRLATLLDGFAAELAASCPGTALERFPARRWGDLWARALLLTQPGAAEPQVVGTATGRLLPLGVDLHEHATAAQAQVHAVFEPADGGAPRLVRASVSVPKPDTVVAAGVWQLLRPHLSLLAALGEGRTMDLTAMPLTDEGDLIWDDERARPGDPADPFATARVALPTATAAPTTPLDRHPARLAEPVFLEGYATQQDAGALTLTFAGRTLAVDTDRIPTAGPLTTEAVAGSGACIGLLRWDDGEFRLQPLAVETTVRKKTVALQAGAWAGGTTDKAGVKAEKAATDAVTVLRERAGRLLRK
;
A
#
# COMPACT_ATOMS: atom_id res chain seq x y z
N MET A 1 -5.80 0.70 23.04
CA MET A 1 -5.22 0.31 21.75
C MET A 1 -3.73 0.56 21.83
N THR A 2 -2.94 -0.43 21.42
CA THR A 2 -1.50 -0.34 21.23
C THR A 2 -1.14 0.54 20.02
N ASP A 3 0.13 0.94 19.89
CA ASP A 3 0.61 1.77 18.77
C ASP A 3 0.36 1.12 17.41
N TRP A 4 0.58 -0.20 17.29
CA TRP A 4 0.27 -0.94 16.06
C TRP A 4 -1.23 -0.89 15.69
N GLU A 5 -2.15 -0.94 16.66
CA GLU A 5 -3.59 -0.86 16.38
C GLU A 5 -4.01 0.56 15.97
N LYS A 6 -3.23 1.58 16.39
CA LYS A 6 -3.42 3.00 16.08
C LYS A 6 -2.64 3.46 14.84
N SER A 7 -1.84 2.60 14.22
CA SER A 7 -1.02 2.96 13.06
C SER A 7 -1.82 2.85 11.76
N SER A 8 -1.84 3.92 10.95
CA SER A 8 -2.49 3.93 9.61
C SER A 8 -1.73 3.07 8.59
N THR A 9 -0.44 2.89 8.84
CA THR A 9 0.57 2.21 8.01
C THR A 9 0.96 0.86 8.61
N ALA A 10 0.19 0.38 9.62
CA ALA A 10 0.33 -0.92 10.24
C ALA A 10 0.40 -2.03 9.19
N ARG A 11 1.42 -2.90 9.26
CA ARG A 11 1.47 -4.02 8.34
C ARG A 11 0.61 -5.18 8.83
N VAL A 12 -0.31 -5.64 7.97
CA VAL A 12 -1.21 -6.78 8.20
C VAL A 12 -0.68 -8.06 7.56
N VAL A 13 -0.12 -7.97 6.36
CA VAL A 13 0.41 -9.12 5.61
C VAL A 13 1.91 -8.94 5.38
N PRO A 14 2.76 -9.93 5.70
CA PRO A 14 4.18 -9.88 5.37
C PRO A 14 4.39 -9.66 3.86
N PRO A 15 5.46 -8.96 3.44
CA PRO A 15 5.76 -8.81 2.03
C PRO A 15 5.96 -10.18 1.37
N ALA A 16 5.41 -10.34 0.17
CA ALA A 16 5.66 -11.49 -0.67
C ALA A 16 7.16 -11.59 -1.04
N ARG A 17 7.66 -12.81 -1.20
CA ARG A 17 9.07 -13.07 -1.51
C ARG A 17 9.24 -13.43 -2.98
N PRO A 18 10.33 -13.01 -3.64
CA PRO A 18 10.64 -13.48 -4.99
C PRO A 18 10.74 -15.02 -5.01
N ARG A 19 10.01 -15.67 -5.91
CA ARG A 19 9.99 -17.14 -6.03
C ARG A 19 9.88 -17.61 -7.47
N LYS A 20 10.20 -18.89 -7.71
CA LYS A 20 10.13 -19.50 -9.05
C LYS A 20 8.70 -19.92 -9.37
N LEU A 21 8.12 -19.37 -10.43
CA LEU A 21 6.71 -19.60 -10.78
C LEU A 21 6.47 -20.75 -11.76
N ALA A 22 7.54 -21.39 -12.25
CA ALA A 22 7.44 -22.46 -13.24
C ALA A 22 6.64 -23.66 -12.72
N LYS A 23 6.85 -24.06 -11.45
CA LYS A 23 6.22 -25.26 -10.88
C LYS A 23 4.89 -24.98 -10.19
N VAL A 24 4.82 -23.96 -9.34
CA VAL A 24 3.60 -23.56 -8.62
C VAL A 24 3.35 -22.09 -8.94
N PRO A 25 2.66 -21.76 -10.04
CA PRO A 25 2.40 -20.37 -10.39
C PRO A 25 1.51 -19.66 -9.36
N PHE A 26 0.65 -20.37 -8.63
CA PHE A 26 -0.32 -19.77 -7.71
C PHE A 26 -0.51 -20.61 -6.46
N VAL A 27 -0.51 -19.94 -5.30
CA VAL A 27 -0.72 -20.53 -3.97
C VAL A 27 -1.43 -19.48 -3.11
N GLU A 28 -2.36 -19.92 -2.26
CA GLU A 28 -3.11 -19.06 -1.37
C GLU A 28 -3.52 -19.80 -0.08
N LEU A 29 -3.73 -19.02 0.99
CA LEU A 29 -4.42 -19.43 2.20
C LEU A 29 -5.81 -18.76 2.16
N ALA A 30 -6.83 -19.49 1.72
CA ALA A 30 -8.19 -18.96 1.58
C ALA A 30 -9.24 -20.05 1.85
N ASP A 31 -10.45 -19.65 2.26
CA ASP A 31 -11.60 -20.53 2.50
C ASP A 31 -11.29 -21.72 3.42
N GLY A 32 -10.49 -21.51 4.46
CA GLY A 32 -10.05 -22.57 5.37
C GLY A 32 -9.17 -23.63 4.71
N ARG A 33 -8.54 -23.34 3.57
CA ARG A 33 -7.67 -24.25 2.81
C ARG A 33 -6.33 -23.61 2.45
N LEU A 34 -5.28 -24.42 2.47
CA LEU A 34 -4.10 -24.17 1.64
C LEU A 34 -4.42 -24.71 0.25
N GLN A 35 -4.40 -23.86 -0.77
CA GLN A 35 -4.79 -24.26 -2.12
C GLN A 35 -4.02 -23.49 -3.19
N GLY A 36 -4.06 -23.99 -4.42
CA GLY A 36 -3.40 -23.31 -5.53
C GLY A 36 -3.32 -24.15 -6.79
N VAL A 37 -2.50 -23.66 -7.72
CA VAL A 37 -2.32 -24.21 -9.06
C VAL A 37 -0.88 -24.66 -9.25
N VAL A 38 -0.71 -25.91 -9.69
CA VAL A 38 0.58 -26.55 -9.92
C VAL A 38 0.69 -26.98 -11.38
N SER A 39 1.79 -26.62 -12.02
CA SER A 39 2.06 -26.95 -13.43
C SER A 39 2.19 -28.46 -13.65
N SER A 40 1.62 -28.98 -14.74
CA SER A 40 1.81 -30.38 -15.12
C SER A 40 3.23 -30.68 -15.60
N GLY A 41 3.98 -29.66 -16.05
CA GLY A 41 5.33 -29.78 -16.61
C GLY A 41 5.40 -30.33 -18.04
N SER A 42 4.26 -30.78 -18.58
CA SER A 42 4.16 -31.39 -19.91
C SER A 42 3.45 -30.50 -20.94
N ASP A 43 2.61 -29.59 -20.46
CA ASP A 43 1.76 -28.71 -21.25
C ASP A 43 1.46 -27.49 -20.38
N ILE A 44 1.62 -26.29 -20.93
CA ILE A 44 1.41 -25.04 -20.20
C ILE A 44 -0.07 -24.80 -19.88
N GLU A 45 -0.98 -25.33 -20.70
CA GLU A 45 -2.44 -25.19 -20.56
C GLU A 45 -3.03 -26.17 -19.54
N ARG A 46 -2.28 -27.25 -19.25
CA ARG A 46 -2.70 -28.27 -18.28
C ARG A 46 -2.09 -27.97 -16.92
N VAL A 47 -2.96 -27.64 -15.98
CA VAL A 47 -2.58 -27.37 -14.59
C VAL A 47 -3.36 -28.25 -13.62
N TYR A 48 -2.77 -28.51 -12.46
CA TYR A 48 -3.39 -29.22 -11.35
C TYR A 48 -3.84 -28.22 -10.29
N VAL A 49 -5.12 -28.26 -9.94
CA VAL A 49 -5.65 -27.57 -8.78
C VAL A 49 -5.49 -28.48 -7.58
N SER A 50 -4.76 -28.03 -6.57
CA SER A 50 -4.43 -28.79 -5.37
C SER A 50 -4.92 -28.05 -4.13
N SER A 51 -5.41 -28.77 -3.12
CA SER A 51 -5.82 -28.17 -1.86
C SER A 51 -5.65 -29.13 -0.66
N VAL A 52 -5.49 -28.54 0.52
CA VAL A 52 -5.44 -29.18 1.84
C VAL A 52 -6.33 -28.36 2.78
N ALA A 53 -7.35 -28.99 3.37
CA ALA A 53 -8.25 -28.33 4.32
C ALA A 53 -7.60 -28.14 5.70
N SER A 54 -7.85 -26.99 6.32
CA SER A 54 -7.41 -26.70 7.69
C SER A 54 -8.04 -27.68 8.70
N GLY A 55 -7.26 -28.12 9.68
CA GLY A 55 -7.64 -29.01 10.78
C GLY A 55 -7.86 -30.48 10.39
N THR A 56 -8.61 -30.75 9.32
CA THR A 56 -8.88 -32.13 8.85
C THR A 56 -7.80 -32.66 7.91
N TYR A 57 -7.05 -31.75 7.29
CA TYR A 57 -6.05 -32.01 6.25
C TYR A 57 -6.60 -32.77 5.03
N ALA A 58 -7.92 -32.81 4.89
CA ALA A 58 -8.59 -33.44 3.76
C ALA A 58 -8.09 -32.81 2.46
N PHE A 59 -7.64 -33.63 1.52
CA PHE A 59 -6.89 -33.15 0.38
C PHE A 59 -7.56 -33.47 -0.95
N ALA A 60 -7.35 -32.61 -1.93
CA ALA A 60 -7.80 -32.84 -3.29
C ALA A 60 -6.74 -32.41 -4.29
N CYS A 61 -6.62 -33.13 -5.40
CA CYS A 61 -5.77 -32.76 -6.52
C CYS A 61 -6.38 -33.27 -7.82
N SER A 62 -6.71 -32.35 -8.73
CA SER A 62 -7.27 -32.66 -10.05
C SER A 62 -6.75 -31.69 -11.09
N THR A 63 -6.80 -32.05 -12.36
CA THR A 63 -6.52 -31.10 -13.44
C THR A 63 -7.60 -30.01 -13.52
N ASN A 64 -7.31 -28.91 -14.23
CA ASN A 64 -8.26 -27.83 -14.54
C ASN A 64 -9.48 -28.27 -15.38
N ASN A 65 -9.49 -29.49 -15.91
CA ASN A 65 -10.67 -30.14 -16.51
C ASN A 65 -11.25 -31.27 -15.64
N ASN A 66 -11.05 -31.19 -14.32
CA ASN A 66 -11.63 -32.06 -13.30
C ASN A 66 -11.24 -33.56 -13.39
N ARG A 67 -10.10 -33.90 -14.01
CA ARG A 67 -9.58 -35.28 -13.97
C ARG A 67 -8.79 -35.51 -12.68
N PRO A 68 -9.09 -36.56 -11.89
CA PRO A 68 -8.35 -36.86 -10.65
C PRO A 68 -6.85 -37.06 -10.91
N CYS A 69 -6.01 -36.60 -9.99
CA CYS A 69 -4.57 -36.82 -10.07
C CYS A 69 -4.24 -38.29 -9.76
N GLY A 70 -3.64 -39.01 -10.71
CA GLY A 70 -3.24 -40.42 -10.52
C GLY A 70 -2.18 -40.66 -9.45
N GLY A 71 -1.53 -39.60 -8.95
CA GLY A 71 -0.58 -39.64 -7.83
C GLY A 71 -1.23 -39.42 -6.45
N ALA A 72 -2.49 -39.01 -6.39
CA ALA A 72 -3.26 -38.89 -5.15
C ALA A 72 -3.87 -40.25 -4.79
N ARG A 73 -3.02 -41.21 -4.41
CA ARG A 73 -3.40 -42.60 -4.05
C ARG A 73 -3.44 -42.76 -2.53
N GLY A 74 -4.36 -42.07 -1.85
CA GLY A 74 -4.51 -42.16 -0.39
C GLY A 74 -3.45 -41.41 0.44
N SER A 75 -2.65 -40.54 -0.18
CA SER A 75 -1.71 -39.64 0.50
C SER A 75 -1.45 -38.40 -0.37
N PHE A 76 -0.77 -37.40 0.19
CA PHE A 76 -0.39 -36.19 -0.52
C PHE A 76 0.53 -36.50 -1.72
N CYS A 77 0.06 -36.19 -2.92
CA CYS A 77 0.82 -36.34 -4.15
C CYS A 77 1.94 -35.28 -4.25
N ASN A 78 2.82 -35.42 -5.25
CA ASN A 78 3.91 -34.47 -5.48
C ASN A 78 3.43 -33.03 -5.75
N HIS A 79 2.23 -32.83 -6.30
CA HIS A 79 1.67 -31.49 -6.49
C HIS A 79 1.30 -30.83 -5.15
N ILE A 80 0.67 -31.57 -4.24
CA ILE A 80 0.32 -31.08 -2.90
C ILE A 80 1.58 -30.79 -2.10
N ARG A 81 2.59 -31.65 -2.15
CA ARG A 81 3.88 -31.41 -1.48
C ARG A 81 4.56 -30.14 -2.01
N ALA A 82 4.61 -29.96 -3.33
CA ALA A 82 5.13 -28.74 -3.94
C ALA A 82 4.34 -27.49 -3.51
N LEU A 83 3.01 -27.60 -3.42
CA LEU A 83 2.15 -26.52 -2.96
C LEU A 83 2.48 -26.13 -1.49
N ILE A 84 2.67 -27.10 -0.60
CA ILE A 84 3.03 -26.86 0.81
C ILE A 84 4.40 -26.18 0.89
N THR A 85 5.39 -26.66 0.14
CA THR A 85 6.72 -26.03 0.08
C THR A 85 6.64 -24.57 -0.34
N GLU A 86 5.85 -24.28 -1.38
CA GLU A 86 5.71 -22.92 -1.91
C GLU A 86 4.89 -22.02 -0.97
N ALA A 87 3.91 -22.56 -0.27
CA ALA A 87 3.18 -21.82 0.77
C ALA A 87 4.09 -21.41 1.92
N VAL A 88 4.95 -22.31 2.40
CA VAL A 88 5.91 -22.02 3.46
C VAL A 88 6.94 -20.98 2.99
N LEU A 89 7.39 -21.07 1.73
CA LEU A 89 8.28 -20.08 1.14
C LEU A 89 7.63 -18.69 1.06
N GLN A 90 6.36 -18.63 0.63
CA GLN A 90 5.62 -17.38 0.39
C GLN A 90 5.15 -16.72 1.69
N TYR A 91 4.61 -17.52 2.62
CA TYR A 91 3.89 -17.01 3.80
C TYR A 91 4.63 -17.23 5.12
N GLY A 92 5.73 -18.00 5.12
CA GLY A 92 6.43 -18.44 6.32
C GLY A 92 5.79 -19.66 6.98
N ALA A 93 6.62 -20.50 7.60
CA ALA A 93 6.17 -21.77 8.17
C ALA A 93 5.16 -21.59 9.30
N GLU A 94 5.40 -20.66 10.22
CA GLU A 94 4.53 -20.39 11.37
C GLU A 94 3.10 -20.01 10.94
N ARG A 95 2.99 -19.13 9.94
CA ARG A 95 1.68 -18.71 9.43
C ARG A 95 0.94 -19.85 8.78
N VAL A 96 1.62 -20.65 7.95
CA VAL A 96 1.02 -21.83 7.30
C VAL A 96 0.59 -22.85 8.35
N ALA A 97 1.42 -23.09 9.37
CA ALA A 97 1.13 -24.02 10.47
C ALA A 97 -0.12 -23.59 11.25
N ARG A 98 -0.16 -22.33 11.68
CA ARG A 98 -1.31 -21.73 12.39
C ARG A 98 -2.59 -21.80 11.56
N TYR A 99 -2.51 -21.43 10.28
CA TYR A 99 -3.67 -21.44 9.38
C TYR A 99 -4.22 -22.85 9.15
N LEU A 100 -3.33 -23.83 8.97
CA LEU A 100 -3.73 -25.23 8.80
C LEU A 100 -4.06 -25.94 10.13
N ARG A 101 -3.80 -25.29 11.28
CA ARG A 101 -3.97 -25.84 12.63
C ARG A 101 -3.12 -27.09 12.89
N VAL A 102 -1.90 -27.08 12.37
CA VAL A 102 -0.92 -28.17 12.51
C VAL A 102 0.19 -27.76 13.47
N GLU A 103 0.45 -28.62 14.44
CA GLU A 103 1.59 -28.49 15.35
C GLU A 103 2.81 -29.25 14.77
N PRO A 104 3.92 -28.59 14.45
CA PRO A 104 5.14 -29.26 14.00
C PRO A 104 5.77 -30.04 15.18
N GLU A 105 6.17 -31.29 14.93
CA GLU A 105 6.86 -32.08 15.96
C GLU A 105 8.36 -31.75 16.00
N GLY A 106 8.79 -31.01 17.03
CA GLY A 106 10.19 -30.78 17.39
C GLY A 106 11.01 -29.94 16.39
N GLY A 107 11.63 -28.85 16.87
CA GLY A 107 12.48 -27.97 16.07
C GLY A 107 11.72 -26.81 15.39
N GLU A 108 12.42 -26.07 14.54
CA GLU A 108 11.85 -24.95 13.76
C GLU A 108 10.91 -25.48 12.67
N ALA A 109 9.73 -24.89 12.54
CA ALA A 109 8.72 -25.32 11.58
C ALA A 109 9.21 -25.15 10.14
N ASP A 110 9.04 -26.17 9.30
CA ASP A 110 9.37 -26.14 7.88
C ASP A 110 8.37 -26.93 7.03
N ALA A 111 8.46 -26.85 5.70
CA ALA A 111 7.50 -27.54 4.82
C ALA A 111 7.48 -29.07 5.03
N ALA A 112 8.63 -29.67 5.38
CA ALA A 112 8.74 -31.11 5.56
C ALA A 112 8.06 -31.57 6.85
N SER A 113 8.36 -30.92 7.98
CA SER A 113 7.74 -31.18 9.28
C SER A 113 6.22 -30.98 9.24
N LEU A 114 5.73 -29.91 8.61
CA LEU A 114 4.28 -29.71 8.43
C LEU A 114 3.65 -30.82 7.58
N THR A 115 4.29 -31.21 6.47
CA THR A 115 3.81 -32.30 5.61
C THR A 115 3.74 -33.63 6.36
N VAL A 116 4.76 -33.93 7.16
CA VAL A 116 4.84 -35.17 7.95
C VAL A 116 3.75 -35.19 9.03
N ALA A 117 3.60 -34.11 9.80
CA ALA A 117 2.58 -33.98 10.84
C ALA A 117 1.17 -34.18 10.28
N MET A 118 0.84 -33.51 9.17
CA MET A 118 -0.45 -33.69 8.50
C MET A 118 -0.65 -35.11 7.95
N THR A 119 0.37 -35.71 7.34
CA THR A 119 0.25 -37.05 6.74
C THR A 119 0.01 -38.14 7.80
N ARG A 120 0.57 -37.97 9.02
CA ARG A 120 0.38 -38.92 10.13
C ARG A 120 -1.06 -39.05 10.59
N THR A 121 -1.89 -38.03 10.41
CA THR A 121 -3.32 -38.09 10.73
C THR A 121 -4.12 -38.96 9.75
N ARG A 122 -3.46 -39.45 8.67
CA ARG A 122 -4.07 -40.23 7.58
C ARG A 122 -5.27 -39.48 6.97
N PRO A 123 -5.04 -38.28 6.42
CA PRO A 123 -6.13 -37.45 5.94
C PRO A 123 -6.92 -38.12 4.82
N ALA A 124 -8.22 -37.82 4.78
CA ALA A 124 -9.10 -38.33 3.73
C ALA A 124 -8.86 -37.58 2.41
N GLN A 125 -9.00 -38.30 1.30
CA GLN A 125 -9.08 -37.69 -0.02
C GLN A 125 -10.49 -37.14 -0.24
N ALA A 126 -10.61 -35.82 -0.42
CA ALA A 126 -11.87 -35.12 -0.66
C ALA A 126 -12.27 -35.13 -2.14
N ASP A 127 -13.56 -34.89 -2.44
CA ASP A 127 -14.00 -34.59 -3.80
C ASP A 127 -13.45 -33.22 -4.22
N GLY A 128 -12.53 -33.22 -5.17
CA GLY A 128 -11.87 -32.01 -5.65
C GLY A 128 -12.72 -31.12 -6.54
N LYS A 129 -13.87 -31.59 -7.05
CA LYS A 129 -14.65 -30.85 -8.06
C LYS A 129 -15.19 -29.51 -7.54
N ALA A 130 -15.72 -29.50 -6.31
CA ALA A 130 -16.33 -28.31 -5.73
C ALA A 130 -15.29 -27.23 -5.38
N ALA A 131 -14.07 -27.63 -4.98
CA ALA A 131 -13.01 -26.69 -4.61
C ALA A 131 -12.15 -26.25 -5.82
N ALA A 132 -12.07 -27.06 -6.89
CA ALA A 132 -11.16 -26.79 -7.99
C ALA A 132 -11.56 -25.56 -8.83
N ALA A 133 -12.85 -25.38 -9.12
CA ALA A 133 -13.32 -24.29 -9.97
C ALA A 133 -13.09 -22.89 -9.35
N PRO A 134 -13.46 -22.63 -8.07
CA PRO A 134 -13.19 -21.33 -7.45
C PRO A 134 -11.70 -20.97 -7.39
N VAL A 135 -10.84 -21.94 -7.06
CA VAL A 135 -9.38 -21.74 -7.01
C VAL A 135 -8.84 -21.42 -8.41
N PHE A 136 -9.31 -22.14 -9.44
CA PHE A 136 -8.90 -21.85 -10.81
C PHE A 136 -9.38 -20.47 -11.27
N SER A 137 -10.61 -20.07 -10.95
CA SER A 137 -11.12 -18.72 -11.23
C SER A 137 -10.30 -17.62 -10.53
N ARG A 138 -9.89 -17.82 -9.27
CA ARG A 138 -8.98 -16.89 -8.57
C ARG A 138 -7.62 -16.81 -9.24
N PHE A 139 -7.09 -17.94 -9.72
CA PHE A 139 -5.86 -17.96 -10.50
C PHE A 139 -5.99 -17.19 -11.81
N LEU A 140 -7.12 -17.32 -12.53
CA LEU A 140 -7.35 -16.53 -13.74
C LEU A 140 -7.42 -15.03 -13.44
N ARG A 141 -8.09 -14.62 -12.35
CA ARG A 141 -8.08 -13.21 -11.90
C ARG A 141 -6.67 -12.71 -11.60
N HIS A 142 -5.87 -13.52 -10.92
CA HIS A 142 -4.47 -13.22 -10.61
C HIS A 142 -3.63 -13.01 -11.88
N LEU A 143 -3.87 -13.80 -12.93
CA LEU A 143 -3.23 -13.60 -14.24
C LEU A 143 -3.75 -12.34 -14.96
N ALA A 144 -5.05 -12.03 -14.84
CA ALA A 144 -5.68 -10.90 -15.51
C ALA A 144 -5.09 -9.54 -15.11
N TYR A 145 -4.50 -9.42 -13.91
CA TYR A 145 -3.75 -8.20 -13.53
C TYR A 145 -2.66 -7.83 -14.55
N LEU A 146 -2.01 -8.81 -15.17
CA LEU A 146 -0.94 -8.59 -16.14
C LEU A 146 -1.44 -8.10 -17.50
N GLU A 147 -2.76 -8.15 -17.76
CA GLU A 147 -3.39 -7.62 -18.96
C GLU A 147 -3.95 -6.20 -18.76
N LEU A 148 -3.97 -5.69 -17.52
CA LEU A 148 -4.41 -4.34 -17.23
C LEU A 148 -3.32 -3.32 -17.58
N ALA A 149 -3.69 -2.31 -18.37
CA ALA A 149 -2.79 -1.21 -18.69
C ALA A 149 -2.45 -0.39 -17.42
N PRO A 150 -1.18 0.00 -17.22
CA PRO A 150 -0.82 0.97 -16.18
C PRO A 150 -1.55 2.30 -16.36
N THR A 151 -1.63 3.08 -15.29
CA THR A 151 -2.22 4.42 -15.29
C THR A 151 -1.24 5.44 -14.75
N THR A 152 -1.27 6.65 -15.31
CA THR A 152 -0.50 7.80 -14.84
C THR A 152 -1.31 8.74 -13.94
N ALA A 153 -2.60 8.43 -13.74
CA ALA A 153 -3.41 9.09 -12.73
C ALA A 153 -2.88 8.75 -11.32
N PRO A 154 -2.81 9.73 -10.40
CA PRO A 154 -2.32 9.47 -9.05
C PRO A 154 -3.23 8.46 -8.33
N LEU A 155 -2.62 7.56 -7.55
CA LEU A 155 -3.32 6.71 -6.58
C LEU A 155 -2.88 7.07 -5.16
N PRO A 156 -3.48 8.13 -4.57
CA PRO A 156 -3.11 8.63 -3.26
C PRO A 156 -2.96 7.58 -2.16
N GLU A 157 -3.83 6.58 -2.19
CA GLU A 157 -3.96 5.52 -1.20
C GLU A 157 -2.73 4.60 -1.14
N MET A 158 -1.91 4.56 -2.18
CA MET A 158 -0.68 3.77 -2.18
C MET A 158 0.29 4.20 -1.06
N GLN A 159 0.20 5.43 -0.55
CA GLN A 159 1.03 5.91 0.57
C GLN A 159 0.81 5.18 1.90
N TRP A 160 -0.34 4.53 2.09
CA TRP A 160 -0.61 3.66 3.23
C TRP A 160 0.14 2.32 3.17
N PHE A 161 0.83 2.02 2.08
CA PHE A 161 1.53 0.74 1.85
C PHE A 161 3.04 0.96 1.76
N PRO A 162 3.74 1.16 2.90
CA PRO A 162 5.20 1.21 2.91
C PRO A 162 5.78 -0.12 2.41
N PRO A 163 6.85 -0.13 1.59
CA PRO A 163 7.32 -1.33 0.89
C PRO A 163 7.90 -2.41 1.81
N THR A 164 8.67 -2.06 2.84
CA THR A 164 9.49 -3.03 3.61
C THR A 164 9.16 -3.17 5.09
N ARG A 165 8.25 -2.33 5.64
CA ARG A 165 7.77 -2.45 7.02
C ARG A 165 7.56 -3.89 7.46
N SER A 166 8.05 -4.30 8.63
CA SER A 166 7.73 -5.65 9.12
C SER A 166 6.27 -5.73 9.59
N ALA A 167 5.64 -6.91 9.47
CA ALA A 167 4.48 -7.20 10.31
C ALA A 167 5.00 -7.22 11.75
N ALA A 168 4.46 -6.37 12.63
CA ALA A 168 5.03 -6.16 13.95
C ALA A 168 5.09 -7.49 14.72
N THR A 169 6.29 -7.85 15.15
CA THR A 169 6.51 -8.64 16.37
C THR A 169 7.00 -7.61 17.39
N GLU A 170 6.32 -7.53 18.54
CA GLU A 170 6.53 -6.58 19.64
C GLU A 170 7.81 -5.73 19.57
N ALA A 171 7.67 -4.45 19.25
CA ALA A 171 8.66 -3.45 19.67
C ALA A 171 8.30 -3.01 21.10
N PRO A 172 9.28 -2.86 22.01
CA PRO A 172 9.03 -2.27 23.31
C PRO A 172 8.56 -0.82 23.16
N PRO A 173 7.76 -0.29 24.12
CA PRO A 173 7.34 1.09 24.10
C PRO A 173 8.55 2.03 24.08
N HIS A 174 8.51 3.04 23.21
CA HIS A 174 9.49 4.11 23.18
C HIS A 174 9.28 4.98 24.42
N GLU A 175 10.22 4.99 25.36
CA GLU A 175 10.23 6.00 26.41
C GLU A 175 10.68 7.34 25.81
N PRO A 176 9.91 8.43 25.97
CA PRO A 176 10.36 9.74 25.53
C PRO A 176 11.56 10.17 26.37
N GLY A 177 12.72 10.25 25.73
CA GLY A 177 13.93 10.77 26.35
C GLY A 177 13.75 12.24 26.73
N THR A 178 13.83 12.56 28.00
CA THR A 178 13.86 13.94 28.49
C THR A 178 15.21 14.57 28.16
N SER A 179 15.27 15.38 27.11
CA SER A 179 16.30 16.42 26.98
C SER A 179 15.74 17.75 27.52
N VAL A 180 16.48 18.34 28.45
CA VAL A 180 16.16 19.65 29.04
C VAL A 180 17.02 20.70 28.35
N GLY A 181 16.37 21.68 27.71
CA GLY A 181 16.93 23.00 27.42
C GLY A 181 17.15 23.34 25.95
N GLU A 182 16.69 24.56 25.60
CA GLU A 182 16.84 25.36 24.37
C GLU A 182 15.83 25.09 23.24
N GLU A 183 15.12 26.17 22.84
CA GLU A 183 14.03 26.28 21.85
C GLU A 183 13.35 24.97 21.41
N ALA A 184 12.08 24.78 21.83
CA ALA A 184 11.30 23.60 21.46
C ALA A 184 11.34 23.35 19.95
N ASP A 185 11.97 22.23 19.55
CA ASP A 185 12.05 21.82 18.16
C ASP A 185 10.62 21.70 17.60
N LEU A 186 10.32 22.50 16.58
CA LEU A 186 9.00 22.58 15.95
C LEU A 186 8.47 21.22 15.51
N LEU A 187 9.35 20.29 15.13
CA LEU A 187 8.95 18.93 14.74
C LEU A 187 8.62 18.00 15.91
N THR A 188 8.94 18.38 17.15
CA THR A 188 8.64 17.58 18.36
C THR A 188 7.67 18.27 19.31
N ALA A 189 7.46 19.58 19.15
CA ALA A 189 6.51 20.34 19.93
C ALA A 189 5.07 19.83 19.72
N PRO A 190 4.24 19.80 20.79
CA PRO A 190 2.86 19.37 20.68
C PRO A 190 2.08 20.27 19.71
N VAL A 191 1.08 19.68 19.08
CA VAL A 191 0.14 20.36 18.17
C VAL A 191 -1.21 20.43 18.87
N ASP A 192 -1.70 21.65 19.10
CA ASP A 192 -2.97 21.88 19.80
C ASP A 192 -4.13 21.11 19.15
N GLY A 193 -4.86 20.33 19.95
CA GLY A 193 -6.02 19.58 19.50
C GLY A 193 -5.73 18.31 18.70
N LEU A 194 -4.45 18.02 18.38
CA LEU A 194 -4.09 16.84 17.60
C LEU A 194 -4.43 15.54 18.35
N ASP A 195 -4.03 15.45 19.62
CA ASP A 195 -4.27 14.25 20.43
C ASP A 195 -5.77 14.01 20.65
N GLU A 196 -6.55 15.06 20.87
CA GLU A 196 -8.01 14.97 21.01
C GLU A 196 -8.67 14.51 19.70
N ALA A 197 -8.24 15.04 18.55
CA ALA A 197 -8.73 14.61 17.25
C ALA A 197 -8.41 13.13 16.97
N LEU A 198 -7.18 12.70 17.26
CA LEU A 198 -6.75 11.32 17.11
C LEU A 198 -7.47 10.38 18.10
N ALA A 199 -7.78 10.85 19.32
CA ALA A 199 -8.54 10.08 20.31
C ALA A 199 -10.00 9.88 19.89
N ALA A 200 -10.63 10.88 19.25
CA ALA A 200 -11.97 10.75 18.69
C ALA A 200 -12.00 9.75 17.53
N VAL A 201 -10.96 9.74 16.68
CA VAL A 201 -10.79 8.73 15.62
C VAL A 201 -10.59 7.34 16.22
N ASP A 202 -9.73 7.20 17.23
CA ASP A 202 -9.52 5.93 17.95
C ASP A 202 -10.83 5.39 18.55
N ALA A 203 -11.70 6.27 19.06
CA ALA A 203 -13.00 5.88 19.57
C ALA A 203 -13.88 5.28 18.47
N PHE A 204 -14.01 5.96 17.35
CA PHE A 204 -14.77 5.46 16.22
C PHE A 204 -14.20 4.14 15.66
N ASP A 205 -12.88 4.01 15.56
CA ASP A 205 -12.23 2.80 15.05
C ASP A 205 -12.50 1.59 15.95
N ARG A 206 -12.58 1.77 17.28
CA ARG A 206 -13.04 0.70 18.19
C ARG A 206 -14.49 0.30 17.97
N ALA A 207 -15.37 1.22 17.58
CA ALA A 207 -16.75 0.90 17.23
C ALA A 207 -16.81 0.07 15.93
N LEU A 208 -15.97 0.38 14.94
CA LEU A 208 -15.84 -0.42 13.71
C LEU A 208 -15.29 -1.83 13.97
N VAL A 209 -14.35 -2.00 14.91
CA VAL A 209 -13.88 -3.34 15.31
C VAL A 209 -15.04 -4.22 15.79
N ALA A 210 -15.91 -3.67 16.64
CA ALA A 210 -17.03 -4.40 17.24
C ALA A 210 -18.23 -4.59 16.29
N GLY A 211 -18.39 -3.68 15.32
CA GLY A 211 -19.52 -3.67 14.37
C GLY A 211 -20.69 -2.81 14.82
N LEU A 212 -21.40 -2.27 13.83
CA LEU A 212 -22.46 -1.26 14.01
C LEU A 212 -23.88 -1.84 13.90
N LEU A 213 -24.04 -3.15 13.67
CA LEU A 213 -25.37 -3.78 13.59
C LEU A 213 -26.06 -3.91 14.96
N ARG A 214 -25.29 -4.23 16.01
CA ARG A 214 -25.77 -4.40 17.39
C ARG A 214 -24.77 -3.80 18.38
N PRO A 215 -24.58 -2.47 18.38
CA PRO A 215 -23.57 -1.83 19.20
C PRO A 215 -23.87 -2.01 20.69
N GLN A 216 -22.83 -2.32 21.46
CA GLN A 216 -22.90 -2.30 22.92
C GLN A 216 -22.94 -0.86 23.44
N ALA A 217 -23.47 -0.62 24.64
CA ALA A 217 -23.60 0.73 25.21
C ALA A 217 -22.27 1.53 25.23
N ALA A 218 -21.15 0.86 25.53
CA ALA A 218 -19.82 1.49 25.48
C ALA A 218 -19.42 1.95 24.06
N ARG A 219 -19.83 1.22 23.02
CA ARG A 219 -19.56 1.57 21.61
C ARG A 219 -20.49 2.66 21.09
N ALA A 220 -21.71 2.76 21.63
CA ALA A 220 -22.59 3.91 21.38
C ALA A 220 -21.98 5.23 21.90
N ALA A 221 -21.28 5.19 23.04
CA ALA A 221 -20.56 6.35 23.57
C ALA A 221 -19.38 6.75 22.67
N ASP A 222 -18.62 5.77 22.15
CA ASP A 222 -17.52 5.99 21.19
C ASP A 222 -18.04 6.76 19.92
N LEU A 223 -19.22 6.42 19.39
CA LEU A 223 -19.84 7.12 18.24
C LEU A 223 -20.21 8.57 18.57
N THR A 224 -20.63 8.84 19.81
CA THR A 224 -20.99 10.19 20.25
C THR A 224 -19.76 11.09 20.30
N GLN A 225 -18.59 10.57 20.67
CA GLN A 225 -17.34 11.33 20.67
C GLN A 225 -16.98 11.86 19.28
N LEU A 226 -17.16 11.05 18.23
CA LEU A 226 -16.95 11.49 16.86
C LEU A 226 -17.89 12.65 16.49
N ALA A 227 -19.17 12.56 16.83
CA ALA A 227 -20.15 13.62 16.56
C ALA A 227 -19.82 14.92 17.31
N LEU A 228 -19.38 14.83 18.56
CA LEU A 228 -18.94 15.99 19.35
C LEU A 228 -17.70 16.66 18.76
N ALA A 229 -16.73 15.87 18.29
CA ALA A 229 -15.50 16.39 17.71
C ALA A 229 -15.73 17.23 16.45
N VAL A 230 -16.83 16.99 15.73
CA VAL A 230 -17.22 17.76 14.53
C VAL A 230 -18.41 18.69 14.75
N ALA A 231 -18.84 18.91 16.00
CA ALA A 231 -20.04 19.69 16.32
C ALA A 231 -19.94 21.16 15.91
N GLY A 232 -18.71 21.71 15.81
CA GLY A 232 -18.45 23.06 15.33
C GLY A 232 -18.38 23.20 13.80
N SER A 233 -18.60 22.11 13.05
CA SER A 233 -18.44 22.08 11.59
C SER A 233 -19.78 22.05 10.86
N PRO A 234 -19.80 22.29 9.53
CA PRO A 234 -20.99 22.10 8.69
C PRO A 234 -21.55 20.66 8.71
N LEU A 235 -20.78 19.67 9.18
CA LEU A 235 -21.20 18.27 9.25
C LEU A 235 -22.04 17.95 10.51
N ALA A 236 -22.08 18.85 11.50
CA ALA A 236 -22.56 18.58 12.85
C ALA A 236 -23.93 17.88 12.91
N ALA A 237 -24.95 18.45 12.26
CA ALA A 237 -26.31 17.90 12.31
C ALA A 237 -26.39 16.49 11.69
N ARG A 238 -25.76 16.30 10.52
CA ARG A 238 -25.82 15.03 9.80
C ARG A 238 -25.03 13.94 10.51
N VAL A 239 -23.91 14.28 11.12
CA VAL A 239 -23.06 13.33 11.86
C VAL A 239 -23.70 12.97 13.20
N ALA A 240 -24.32 13.93 13.89
CA ALA A 240 -25.08 13.64 15.11
C ALA A 240 -26.22 12.66 14.85
N GLU A 241 -27.00 12.88 13.78
CA GLU A 241 -28.04 11.94 13.35
C GLU A 241 -27.45 10.56 13.01
N ALA A 242 -26.39 10.52 12.20
CA ALA A 242 -25.76 9.27 11.81
C ALA A 242 -25.19 8.49 13.00
N ALA A 243 -24.59 9.18 13.97
CA ALA A 243 -24.08 8.58 15.21
C ALA A 243 -25.21 8.01 16.07
N GLU A 244 -26.34 8.72 16.20
CA GLU A 244 -27.53 8.22 16.90
C GLU A 244 -28.09 6.97 16.23
N LYS A 245 -28.26 6.99 14.90
CA LYS A 245 -28.77 5.83 14.15
C LYS A 245 -27.81 4.65 14.21
N ALA A 246 -26.51 4.89 14.12
CA ALA A 246 -25.50 3.84 14.29
C ALA A 246 -25.52 3.25 15.70
N ALA A 247 -25.62 4.09 16.74
CA ALA A 247 -25.75 3.66 18.13
C ALA A 247 -27.02 2.85 18.40
N ALA A 248 -28.07 3.06 17.61
CA ALA A 248 -29.31 2.28 17.66
C ALA A 248 -29.30 1.01 16.77
N GLY A 249 -28.21 0.72 16.05
CA GLY A 249 -28.14 -0.40 15.10
C GLY A 249 -29.02 -0.22 13.84
N ALA A 250 -29.39 1.03 13.52
CA ALA A 250 -30.32 1.39 12.46
C ALA A 250 -29.70 2.32 11.39
N ALA A 251 -28.37 2.40 11.32
CA ALA A 251 -27.67 3.20 10.32
C ALA A 251 -27.88 2.68 8.89
N SER A 252 -28.15 3.59 7.97
CA SER A 252 -28.23 3.34 6.53
C SER A 252 -26.86 3.55 5.90
N GLU A 253 -26.72 3.26 4.61
CA GLU A 253 -25.48 3.55 3.88
C GLU A 253 -25.12 5.04 3.93
N ASP A 254 -26.10 5.94 3.83
CA ASP A 254 -25.87 7.39 3.93
C ASP A 254 -25.41 7.82 5.32
N HIS A 255 -25.84 7.11 6.38
CA HIS A 255 -25.31 7.34 7.73
C HIS A 255 -23.84 6.93 7.82
N PHE A 256 -23.46 5.79 7.22
CA PHE A 256 -22.05 5.39 7.17
C PHE A 256 -21.19 6.37 6.37
N VAL A 257 -21.69 6.89 5.25
CA VAL A 257 -21.00 7.93 4.47
C VAL A 257 -20.76 9.18 5.32
N ALA A 258 -21.75 9.63 6.10
CA ALA A 258 -21.59 10.78 6.99
C ALA A 258 -20.54 10.53 8.08
N LEU A 259 -20.52 9.33 8.68
CA LEU A 259 -19.52 8.95 9.69
C LEU A 259 -18.11 8.85 9.10
N ALA A 260 -17.96 8.28 7.90
CA ALA A 260 -16.69 8.26 7.17
C ALA A 260 -16.21 9.68 6.85
N ALA A 261 -17.12 10.57 6.41
CA ALA A 261 -16.79 11.97 6.13
C ALA A 261 -16.32 12.71 7.40
N ALA A 262 -16.97 12.50 8.55
CA ALA A 262 -16.56 13.09 9.83
C ALA A 262 -15.16 12.64 10.24
N ARG A 263 -14.90 11.32 10.14
CA ARG A 263 -13.58 10.72 10.44
C ARG A 263 -12.50 11.29 9.51
N THR A 264 -12.76 11.34 8.21
CA THR A 264 -11.84 11.91 7.23
C THR A 264 -11.61 13.41 7.45
N ALA A 265 -12.63 14.17 7.86
CA ALA A 265 -12.49 15.59 8.15
C ALA A 265 -11.59 15.85 9.38
N LEU A 266 -11.70 15.03 10.44
CA LEU A 266 -10.81 15.13 11.61
C LEU A 266 -9.35 14.79 11.25
N LEU A 267 -9.13 13.72 10.49
CA LEU A 267 -7.79 13.38 9.99
C LEU A 267 -7.27 14.44 9.01
N GLY A 268 -8.16 15.09 8.25
CA GLY A 268 -7.82 16.22 7.41
C GLY A 268 -7.38 17.45 8.21
N ALA A 269 -8.05 17.76 9.32
CA ALA A 269 -7.63 18.83 10.23
C ALA A 269 -6.27 18.52 10.88
N ALA A 270 -6.05 17.26 11.30
CA ALA A 270 -4.76 16.81 11.81
C ALA A 270 -3.66 16.95 10.74
N HIS A 271 -3.94 16.53 9.50
CA HIS A 271 -3.03 16.73 8.37
C HIS A 271 -2.69 18.21 8.18
N ASP A 272 -3.69 19.09 8.14
CA ASP A 272 -3.47 20.52 7.88
C ASP A 272 -2.61 21.18 8.98
N ALA A 273 -2.81 20.80 10.24
CA ALA A 273 -1.98 21.27 11.36
C ALA A 273 -0.53 20.76 11.28
N LEU A 274 -0.33 19.50 10.91
CA LEU A 274 1.00 18.90 10.71
C LEU A 274 1.71 19.48 9.48
N THR A 275 0.97 19.72 8.40
CA THR A 275 1.49 20.39 7.20
C THR A 275 1.93 21.80 7.51
N ALA A 276 1.15 22.57 8.29
CA ALA A 276 1.57 23.91 8.73
C ALA A 276 2.89 23.87 9.50
N ARG A 277 3.10 22.84 10.34
CA ARG A 277 4.37 22.66 11.06
C ARG A 277 5.55 22.32 10.14
N ALA A 278 5.31 21.45 9.16
CA ALA A 278 6.30 21.11 8.14
C ALA A 278 6.66 22.34 7.28
N ASP A 279 5.65 23.14 6.90
CA ASP A 279 5.83 24.36 6.11
C ASP A 279 6.63 25.41 6.90
N GLU A 280 6.34 25.63 8.19
CA GLU A 280 7.11 26.52 9.05
C GLU A 280 8.57 26.07 9.20
N THR A 281 8.78 24.76 9.38
CA THR A 281 10.11 24.18 9.55
C THR A 281 10.96 24.30 8.29
N THR A 282 10.34 24.18 7.12
CA THR A 282 11.01 24.18 5.80
C THR A 282 11.00 25.55 5.11
N GLY A 283 10.22 26.51 5.62
CA GLY A 283 9.94 27.78 4.95
C GLY A 283 9.07 27.64 3.70
N ARG A 284 8.32 26.53 3.55
CA ARG A 284 7.53 26.24 2.35
C ARG A 284 6.33 27.17 2.25
N ILE A 285 6.13 27.73 1.06
CA ILE A 285 4.93 28.50 0.73
C ILE A 285 4.00 27.63 -0.10
N ARG A 286 2.71 27.59 0.28
CA ARG A 286 1.66 26.90 -0.48
C ARG A 286 0.77 27.87 -1.26
N THR A 287 0.37 27.47 -2.46
CA THR A 287 -0.65 28.20 -3.22
C THR A 287 -2.03 28.05 -2.57
N GLU A 288 -2.85 29.08 -2.67
CA GLU A 288 -4.22 29.07 -2.12
C GLU A 288 -5.10 28.04 -2.84
N THR A 289 -5.96 27.37 -2.07
CA THR A 289 -6.96 26.44 -2.62
C THR A 289 -8.17 27.22 -3.14
N THR A 290 -8.55 26.99 -4.39
CA THR A 290 -9.85 27.47 -4.90
C THR A 290 -10.88 26.35 -4.75
N VAL A 291 -11.83 26.51 -3.83
CA VAL A 291 -12.92 25.53 -3.66
C VAL A 291 -13.93 25.69 -4.79
N THR A 292 -14.06 24.66 -5.62
CA THR A 292 -15.06 24.60 -6.69
C THR A 292 -16.20 23.67 -6.26
N ALA A 293 -17.45 24.07 -6.50
CA ALA A 293 -18.59 23.23 -6.19
C ALA A 293 -18.58 21.96 -7.07
N PRO A 294 -18.82 20.77 -6.50
CA PRO A 294 -18.87 19.54 -7.28
C PRO A 294 -20.06 19.57 -8.25
N ALA A 295 -19.84 19.08 -9.47
CA ALA A 295 -20.91 18.87 -10.44
C ALA A 295 -21.73 17.62 -10.05
N GLU A 296 -23.06 17.70 -10.13
CA GLU A 296 -23.94 16.54 -9.92
C GLU A 296 -23.66 15.47 -10.98
N ARG A 297 -23.45 14.22 -10.53
CA ARG A 297 -23.19 13.07 -11.39
C ARG A 297 -23.95 11.85 -10.91
N GLN A 298 -24.35 10.99 -11.84
CA GLN A 298 -25.08 9.77 -11.54
C GLN A 298 -24.13 8.65 -11.09
N ALA A 299 -24.50 7.93 -10.03
CA ALA A 299 -23.73 6.80 -9.54
C ALA A 299 -23.80 5.61 -10.51
N ALA A 300 -22.65 5.09 -10.93
CA ALA A 300 -22.58 3.82 -11.65
C ALA A 300 -22.99 2.67 -10.73
N ASN A 301 -23.65 1.63 -11.28
CA ASN A 301 -24.11 0.46 -10.52
C ASN A 301 -22.98 -0.20 -9.69
N LEU A 302 -21.74 -0.16 -10.17
CA LEU A 302 -20.58 -0.70 -9.47
C LEU A 302 -20.20 0.10 -8.21
N LEU A 303 -20.39 1.42 -8.21
CA LEU A 303 -20.15 2.25 -7.02
C LEU A 303 -21.16 1.92 -5.91
N VAL A 304 -22.41 1.65 -6.28
CA VAL A 304 -23.45 1.20 -5.34
C VAL A 304 -23.09 -0.17 -4.77
N ALA A 305 -22.70 -1.14 -5.61
CA ALA A 305 -22.29 -2.46 -5.13
C ALA A 305 -21.11 -2.40 -4.15
N ALA A 306 -20.10 -1.57 -4.44
CA ALA A 306 -18.98 -1.32 -3.53
C ALA A 306 -19.45 -0.70 -2.20
N ARG A 307 -20.36 0.27 -2.24
CA ARG A 307 -20.91 0.94 -1.06
C ARG A 307 -21.67 -0.04 -0.17
N THR A 308 -22.50 -0.90 -0.75
CA THR A 308 -23.24 -1.92 0.00
C THR A 308 -22.29 -2.90 0.68
N TRP A 309 -21.25 -3.38 -0.01
CA TRP A 309 -20.24 -4.25 0.60
C TRP A 309 -19.52 -3.58 1.79
N LEU A 310 -19.10 -2.32 1.63
CA LEU A 310 -18.48 -1.55 2.70
C LEU A 310 -19.42 -1.29 3.88
N ALA A 311 -20.71 -1.09 3.61
CA ALA A 311 -21.73 -0.95 4.65
C ALA A 311 -21.94 -2.26 5.43
N ASP A 312 -21.94 -3.41 4.74
CA ASP A 312 -22.04 -4.72 5.36
C ASP A 312 -20.81 -5.06 6.22
N LEU A 313 -19.62 -4.65 5.80
CA LEU A 313 -18.42 -4.69 6.63
C LEU A 313 -18.58 -3.87 7.91
N ALA A 314 -19.07 -2.62 7.83
CA ALA A 314 -19.25 -1.76 9.00
C ALA A 314 -20.32 -2.30 9.96
N ARG A 315 -21.41 -2.86 9.43
CA ARG A 315 -22.45 -3.53 10.23
C ARG A 315 -21.88 -4.72 10.99
N THR A 316 -21.15 -5.58 10.28
CA THR A 316 -20.59 -6.83 10.81
C THR A 316 -19.45 -6.56 11.79
N GLY A 317 -18.65 -5.52 11.53
CA GLY A 317 -17.43 -5.21 12.27
C GLY A 317 -16.27 -6.14 11.93
N TRP A 318 -15.05 -5.70 12.22
CA TRP A 318 -13.83 -6.47 11.94
C TRP A 318 -13.80 -7.82 12.64
N GLN A 319 -14.35 -7.91 13.85
CA GLN A 319 -14.43 -9.16 14.61
C GLN A 319 -15.40 -10.17 13.98
N GLY A 320 -16.42 -9.69 13.27
CA GLY A 320 -17.47 -10.52 12.69
C GLY A 320 -17.20 -11.00 11.27
N ILE A 321 -16.12 -10.54 10.61
CA ILE A 321 -15.87 -10.89 9.20
C ILE A 321 -15.66 -12.39 9.01
N ASP A 322 -16.21 -12.92 7.93
CA ASP A 322 -16.04 -14.29 7.48
C ASP A 322 -15.61 -14.36 6.00
N HIS A 323 -15.36 -15.58 5.51
CA HIS A 323 -14.84 -15.78 4.16
C HIS A 323 -15.86 -15.41 3.09
N GLU A 324 -17.16 -15.47 3.38
CA GLU A 324 -18.22 -15.14 2.44
C GLU A 324 -18.31 -13.63 2.22
N LEU A 325 -18.40 -12.86 3.32
CA LEU A 325 -18.46 -11.41 3.29
C LEU A 325 -17.19 -10.81 2.69
N VAL A 326 -16.01 -11.33 3.04
CA VAL A 326 -14.75 -10.84 2.45
C VAL A 326 -14.64 -11.24 0.98
N GLY A 327 -15.05 -12.45 0.64
CA GLY A 327 -14.98 -13.00 -0.71
C GLY A 327 -15.87 -12.27 -1.73
N SER A 328 -16.97 -11.64 -1.31
CA SER A 328 -17.90 -10.95 -2.22
C SER A 328 -17.28 -9.75 -2.93
N ALA A 329 -16.21 -9.15 -2.38
CA ALA A 329 -15.47 -8.05 -3.02
C ALA A 329 -14.89 -8.43 -4.39
N ALA A 330 -14.56 -9.71 -4.57
CA ALA A 330 -13.88 -10.23 -5.75
C ALA A 330 -14.58 -9.83 -7.07
N GLN A 331 -15.89 -9.99 -7.15
CA GLN A 331 -16.65 -9.70 -8.36
C GLN A 331 -16.74 -8.20 -8.65
N ILE A 332 -16.90 -7.39 -7.59
CA ILE A 332 -16.93 -5.93 -7.67
C ILE A 332 -15.59 -5.43 -8.23
N VAL A 333 -14.48 -5.86 -7.62
CA VAL A 333 -13.12 -5.49 -8.04
C VAL A 333 -12.84 -5.92 -9.48
N SER A 334 -13.15 -7.18 -9.84
CA SER A 334 -12.93 -7.69 -11.20
C SER A 334 -13.72 -6.92 -12.26
N ALA A 335 -14.91 -6.42 -11.94
CA ALA A 335 -15.70 -5.59 -12.85
C ALA A 335 -15.17 -4.15 -12.96
N MET A 336 -14.57 -3.61 -11.89
CA MET A 336 -14.09 -2.23 -11.85
C MET A 336 -12.68 -2.05 -12.43
N LEU A 337 -11.76 -2.98 -12.19
CA LEU A 337 -10.34 -2.85 -12.56
C LEU A 337 -10.07 -2.54 -14.05
N PRO A 338 -10.81 -3.14 -15.02
CA PRO A 338 -10.64 -2.82 -16.43
C PRO A 338 -10.92 -1.35 -16.78
N ASP A 339 -11.82 -0.70 -16.06
CA ASP A 339 -12.20 0.70 -16.28
C ASP A 339 -11.21 1.67 -15.58
N PRO A 340 -10.46 2.50 -16.33
CA PRO A 340 -9.55 3.48 -15.74
C PRO A 340 -10.22 4.46 -14.77
N ALA A 341 -11.48 4.85 -15.00
CA ALA A 341 -12.19 5.80 -14.13
C ALA A 341 -12.53 5.21 -12.76
N LEU A 342 -12.69 3.88 -12.68
CA LEU A 342 -13.00 3.15 -11.45
C LEU A 342 -11.75 2.58 -10.78
N ARG A 343 -10.58 2.70 -11.42
CA ARG A 343 -9.35 2.01 -11.00
C ARG A 343 -8.86 2.43 -9.62
N ARG A 344 -9.01 3.70 -9.25
CA ARG A 344 -8.61 4.19 -7.92
C ARG A 344 -9.35 3.46 -6.80
N LEU A 345 -10.68 3.41 -6.87
CA LEU A 345 -11.49 2.67 -5.90
C LEU A 345 -11.25 1.16 -6.01
N ALA A 346 -11.14 0.62 -7.23
CA ALA A 346 -10.90 -0.81 -7.44
C ALA A 346 -9.60 -1.29 -6.78
N THR A 347 -8.50 -0.55 -6.95
CA THR A 347 -7.20 -0.88 -6.33
C THR A 347 -7.29 -0.82 -4.80
N LEU A 348 -7.98 0.18 -4.25
CA LEU A 348 -8.19 0.28 -2.81
C LEU A 348 -9.02 -0.90 -2.25
N LEU A 349 -10.15 -1.22 -2.90
CA LEU A 349 -11.02 -2.34 -2.50
C LEU A 349 -10.28 -3.67 -2.59
N ASP A 350 -9.51 -3.88 -3.66
CA ASP A 350 -8.73 -5.10 -3.87
C ASP A 350 -7.66 -5.26 -2.77
N GLY A 351 -6.95 -4.17 -2.46
CA GLY A 351 -5.96 -4.17 -1.39
C GLY A 351 -6.58 -4.42 -0.02
N PHE A 352 -7.69 -3.75 0.28
CA PHE A 352 -8.40 -3.90 1.56
C PHE A 352 -8.98 -5.31 1.71
N ALA A 353 -9.64 -5.84 0.67
CA ALA A 353 -10.17 -7.20 0.68
C ALA A 353 -9.05 -8.25 0.85
N ALA A 354 -7.87 -8.03 0.27
CA ALA A 354 -6.72 -8.92 0.48
C ALA A 354 -6.24 -8.94 1.94
N GLU A 355 -6.23 -7.80 2.63
CA GLU A 355 -5.90 -7.74 4.06
C GLU A 355 -6.95 -8.41 4.94
N LEU A 356 -8.24 -8.16 4.66
CA LEU A 356 -9.33 -8.82 5.38
C LEU A 356 -9.28 -10.34 5.17
N ALA A 357 -9.02 -10.80 3.94
CA ALA A 357 -8.95 -12.23 3.63
C ALA A 357 -7.78 -12.91 4.36
N ALA A 358 -6.64 -12.23 4.43
CA ALA A 358 -5.46 -12.67 5.16
C ALA A 358 -5.70 -12.84 6.67
N SER A 359 -6.68 -12.13 7.22
CA SER A 359 -7.02 -12.09 8.64
C SER A 359 -8.36 -12.79 8.97
N CYS A 360 -8.97 -13.45 7.99
CA CYS A 360 -10.27 -14.11 8.13
C CYS A 360 -10.14 -15.54 8.72
N PRO A 361 -11.06 -15.98 9.60
CA PRO A 361 -12.19 -15.22 10.17
C PRO A 361 -11.76 -14.25 11.27
N GLY A 362 -12.47 -13.12 11.37
CA GLY A 362 -12.17 -12.08 12.35
C GLY A 362 -12.25 -12.56 13.80
N THR A 363 -13.07 -13.57 14.08
CA THR A 363 -13.22 -14.17 15.42
C THR A 363 -11.97 -14.87 15.93
N ALA A 364 -11.03 -15.20 15.04
CA ALA A 364 -9.76 -15.83 15.40
C ALA A 364 -8.65 -14.80 15.71
N LEU A 365 -8.90 -13.51 15.51
CA LEU A 365 -7.93 -12.44 15.76
C LEU A 365 -7.99 -11.98 17.20
N GLU A 366 -6.81 -11.84 17.82
CA GLU A 366 -6.67 -11.27 19.16
C GLU A 366 -6.60 -9.74 19.13
N ARG A 367 -6.08 -9.17 18.04
CA ARG A 367 -5.86 -7.73 17.84
C ARG A 367 -6.21 -7.33 16.41
N PHE A 368 -6.57 -6.07 16.23
CA PHE A 368 -7.04 -5.53 14.94
C PHE A 368 -6.25 -4.28 14.57
N PRO A 369 -5.83 -4.11 13.30
CA PRO A 369 -5.16 -2.90 12.82
C PRO A 369 -6.23 -1.79 12.63
N ALA A 370 -6.83 -1.36 13.74
CA ALA A 370 -8.10 -0.66 13.75
C ALA A 370 -8.05 0.67 13.00
N ARG A 371 -6.98 1.47 13.19
CA ARG A 371 -6.82 2.72 12.45
C ARG A 371 -6.67 2.49 10.95
N ARG A 372 -5.77 1.60 10.56
CA ARG A 372 -5.56 1.25 9.15
C ARG A 372 -6.85 0.80 8.46
N TRP A 373 -7.58 -0.16 9.04
CA TRP A 373 -8.81 -0.64 8.41
C TRP A 373 -9.92 0.43 8.44
N GLY A 374 -9.95 1.29 9.46
CA GLY A 374 -10.78 2.49 9.48
C GLY A 374 -10.43 3.47 8.36
N ASP A 375 -9.15 3.70 8.08
CA ASP A 375 -8.66 4.58 7.00
C ASP A 375 -9.06 4.05 5.63
N LEU A 376 -8.78 2.77 5.36
CA LEU A 376 -9.11 2.11 4.10
C LEU A 376 -10.63 2.08 3.87
N TRP A 377 -11.42 1.75 4.90
CA TRP A 377 -12.88 1.72 4.83
C TRP A 377 -13.46 3.11 4.57
N ALA A 378 -13.06 4.12 5.34
CA ALA A 378 -13.60 5.47 5.21
C ALA A 378 -13.28 6.06 3.83
N ARG A 379 -12.03 5.89 3.37
CA ARG A 379 -11.64 6.31 2.02
C ARG A 379 -12.42 5.60 0.94
N ALA A 380 -12.54 4.27 1.02
CA ALA A 380 -13.28 3.50 0.02
C ALA A 380 -14.74 3.94 -0.04
N LEU A 381 -15.37 4.19 1.12
CA LEU A 381 -16.75 4.61 1.19
C LEU A 381 -16.97 5.98 0.55
N LEU A 382 -16.08 6.94 0.81
CA LEU A 382 -16.14 8.27 0.19
C LEU A 382 -15.88 8.22 -1.32
N LEU A 383 -14.98 7.37 -1.78
CA LEU A 383 -14.72 7.15 -3.21
C LEU A 383 -15.91 6.50 -3.95
N THR A 384 -16.90 5.95 -3.24
CA THR A 384 -18.17 5.53 -3.87
C THR A 384 -19.10 6.70 -4.22
N GLN A 385 -18.79 7.93 -3.78
CA GLN A 385 -19.56 9.10 -4.15
C GLN A 385 -19.19 9.53 -5.59
N PRO A 386 -20.18 9.81 -6.45
CA PRO A 386 -19.93 10.22 -7.82
C PRO A 386 -18.97 11.41 -7.91
N GLY A 387 -17.90 11.24 -8.70
CA GLY A 387 -16.88 12.28 -8.92
C GLY A 387 -15.82 12.44 -7.82
N ALA A 388 -15.92 11.73 -6.69
CA ALA A 388 -14.92 11.80 -5.62
C ALA A 388 -13.54 11.24 -6.04
N ALA A 389 -13.49 10.31 -7.00
CA ALA A 389 -12.27 9.63 -7.41
C ALA A 389 -11.47 10.35 -8.51
N GLU A 390 -12.06 11.31 -9.20
CA GLU A 390 -11.47 11.93 -10.40
C GLU A 390 -10.49 13.04 -10.03
N PRO A 391 -9.23 12.98 -10.50
CA PRO A 391 -8.30 14.10 -10.35
C PRO A 391 -8.80 15.32 -11.11
N GLN A 392 -8.78 16.49 -10.46
CA GLN A 392 -9.17 17.73 -11.11
C GLN A 392 -7.98 18.32 -11.86
N VAL A 393 -7.96 18.17 -13.19
CA VAL A 393 -6.96 18.85 -14.04
C VAL A 393 -7.32 20.32 -14.13
N VAL A 394 -6.46 21.18 -13.58
CA VAL A 394 -6.68 22.64 -13.50
C VAL A 394 -5.83 23.45 -14.47
N GLY A 395 -4.87 22.81 -15.15
CA GLY A 395 -4.04 23.49 -16.14
C GLY A 395 -3.04 22.57 -16.83
N THR A 396 -2.05 23.19 -17.44
CA THR A 396 -0.95 22.51 -18.14
C THR A 396 0.40 23.10 -17.76
N ALA A 397 1.42 22.26 -17.63
CA ALA A 397 2.80 22.61 -17.34
C ALA A 397 3.65 22.61 -18.62
N THR A 398 4.25 23.76 -18.94
CA THR A 398 5.26 23.91 -20.00
C THR A 398 6.52 24.52 -19.37
N GLY A 399 7.65 23.83 -19.48
CA GLY A 399 8.87 24.21 -18.77
C GLY A 399 9.79 23.02 -18.51
N ARG A 400 10.74 23.23 -17.60
CA ARG A 400 11.78 22.23 -17.27
C ARG A 400 11.42 21.52 -15.97
N LEU A 401 11.54 20.20 -15.98
CA LEU A 401 11.30 19.33 -14.83
C LEU A 401 12.63 18.76 -14.32
N LEU A 402 12.89 18.93 -13.04
CA LEU A 402 14.10 18.51 -12.33
C LEU A 402 13.74 17.41 -11.32
N PRO A 403 13.98 16.12 -11.64
CA PRO A 403 13.65 15.02 -10.73
C PRO A 403 14.52 15.04 -9.46
N LEU A 404 13.90 14.84 -8.30
CA LEU A 404 14.57 14.74 -7.00
C LEU A 404 14.77 13.29 -6.57
N GLY A 405 13.79 12.42 -6.82
CA GLY A 405 13.82 11.02 -6.41
C GLY A 405 12.50 10.30 -6.64
N VAL A 406 12.49 8.98 -6.38
CA VAL A 406 11.30 8.12 -6.54
C VAL A 406 10.88 7.54 -5.20
N ASP A 407 9.62 7.74 -4.86
CA ASP A 407 8.92 7.02 -3.81
C ASP A 407 8.21 5.78 -4.40
N LEU A 408 8.67 4.59 -4.02
CA LEU A 408 8.15 3.33 -4.54
C LEU A 408 7.22 2.67 -3.51
N HIS A 409 5.96 2.53 -3.91
CA HIS A 409 4.92 1.90 -3.13
C HIS A 409 4.65 0.49 -3.64
N GLU A 410 4.52 -0.45 -2.70
CA GLU A 410 4.25 -1.83 -3.04
C GLU A 410 3.19 -2.44 -2.12
N HIS A 411 2.09 -2.88 -2.73
CA HIS A 411 1.08 -3.75 -2.13
C HIS A 411 1.07 -5.12 -2.83
N ALA A 412 0.43 -6.13 -2.22
CA ALA A 412 0.29 -7.44 -2.84
C ALA A 412 -0.42 -7.37 -4.21
N THR A 413 -1.37 -6.46 -4.37
CA THR A 413 -2.22 -6.35 -5.58
C THR A 413 -1.90 -5.15 -6.47
N ALA A 414 -1.01 -4.25 -6.07
CA ALA A 414 -0.68 -3.06 -6.83
C ALA A 414 0.72 -2.53 -6.52
N ALA A 415 1.30 -1.78 -7.46
CA ALA A 415 2.52 -1.00 -7.23
C ALA A 415 2.39 0.39 -7.85
N GLN A 416 3.11 1.35 -7.28
CA GLN A 416 3.22 2.70 -7.81
C GLN A 416 4.63 3.23 -7.64
N ALA A 417 5.18 3.83 -8.69
CA ALA A 417 6.33 4.71 -8.60
C ALA A 417 5.84 6.16 -8.68
N GLN A 418 6.16 6.97 -7.67
CA GLN A 418 5.86 8.40 -7.64
C GLN A 418 7.18 9.17 -7.66
N VAL A 419 7.43 9.90 -8.74
CA VAL A 419 8.60 10.76 -8.88
C VAL A 419 8.28 12.11 -8.26
N HIS A 420 9.10 12.57 -7.33
CA HIS A 420 9.05 13.94 -6.81
C HIS A 420 10.04 14.80 -7.59
N ALA A 421 9.61 16.00 -7.97
CA ALA A 421 10.41 16.89 -8.81
C ALA A 421 10.16 18.37 -8.50
N VAL A 422 11.13 19.20 -8.87
CA VAL A 422 10.95 20.65 -8.98
C VAL A 422 10.65 20.98 -10.45
N PHE A 423 9.57 21.71 -10.70
CA PHE A 423 9.20 22.21 -12.02
C PHE A 423 9.51 23.70 -12.12
N GLU A 424 10.26 24.08 -13.15
CA GLU A 424 10.60 25.45 -13.53
C GLU A 424 9.74 25.86 -14.73
N PRO A 425 8.73 26.73 -14.53
CA PRO A 425 7.88 27.20 -15.62
C PRO A 425 8.66 27.94 -16.72
N ALA A 426 8.33 27.69 -17.99
CA ALA A 426 8.96 28.38 -19.12
C ALA A 426 8.66 29.89 -19.17
N ASP A 427 7.59 30.33 -18.51
CA ASP A 427 7.20 31.74 -18.40
C ASP A 427 8.00 32.52 -17.34
N GLY A 428 8.95 31.87 -16.66
CA GLY A 428 9.77 32.47 -15.61
C GLY A 428 9.05 32.60 -14.26
N GLY A 429 7.87 31.99 -14.10
CA GLY A 429 7.18 31.91 -12.82
C GLY A 429 7.98 31.16 -11.75
N ALA A 430 7.53 31.27 -10.50
CA ALA A 430 8.20 30.61 -9.38
C ALA A 430 8.25 29.07 -9.57
N PRO A 431 9.37 28.41 -9.21
CA PRO A 431 9.45 26.96 -9.21
C PRO A 431 8.35 26.33 -8.36
N ARG A 432 7.92 25.12 -8.73
CA ARG A 432 6.82 24.41 -8.09
C ARG A 432 7.24 22.98 -7.77
N LEU A 433 6.85 22.49 -6.60
CA LEU A 433 6.88 21.07 -6.32
C LEU A 433 5.78 20.39 -7.10
N VAL A 434 6.17 19.37 -7.87
CA VAL A 434 5.25 18.53 -8.63
C VAL A 434 5.60 17.07 -8.44
N ARG A 435 4.64 16.21 -8.75
CA ARG A 435 4.79 14.76 -8.73
C ARG A 435 4.36 14.19 -10.07
N ALA A 436 4.93 13.05 -10.46
CA ALA A 436 4.43 12.26 -11.58
C ALA A 436 4.41 10.79 -11.16
N SER A 437 3.31 10.10 -11.43
CA SER A 437 3.12 8.72 -10.97
C SER A 437 2.87 7.77 -12.13
N VAL A 438 3.25 6.52 -11.94
CA VAL A 438 2.76 5.39 -12.72
C VAL A 438 2.37 4.27 -11.77
N SER A 439 1.19 3.73 -11.97
CA SER A 439 0.61 2.70 -11.11
C SER A 439 0.07 1.53 -11.92
N VAL A 440 0.21 0.33 -11.38
CA VAL A 440 -0.22 -0.91 -12.03
C VAL A 440 -0.79 -1.91 -11.03
N PRO A 441 -1.94 -2.53 -11.30
CA PRO A 441 -2.36 -3.74 -10.62
C PRO A 441 -1.36 -4.87 -10.89
N LYS A 442 -1.01 -5.65 -9.88
CA LYS A 442 -0.02 -6.71 -10.04
C LYS A 442 -0.40 -7.96 -9.27
N PRO A 443 0.02 -9.15 -9.73
CA PRO A 443 0.02 -10.33 -8.89
C PRO A 443 1.04 -10.19 -7.74
N ASP A 444 0.72 -10.77 -6.58
CA ASP A 444 1.54 -10.73 -5.36
C ASP A 444 2.93 -11.37 -5.54
N THR A 445 3.12 -12.17 -6.60
CA THR A 445 4.40 -12.77 -6.96
C THR A 445 5.36 -11.82 -7.67
N VAL A 446 4.89 -10.68 -8.16
CA VAL A 446 5.75 -9.66 -8.79
C VAL A 446 6.14 -8.66 -7.71
N VAL A 447 7.39 -8.75 -7.24
CA VAL A 447 7.92 -7.96 -6.12
C VAL A 447 9.31 -7.41 -6.43
N ALA A 448 9.79 -6.47 -5.62
CA ALA A 448 11.15 -5.93 -5.71
C ALA A 448 11.50 -5.45 -7.14
N ALA A 449 12.65 -5.84 -7.70
CA ALA A 449 13.03 -5.42 -9.06
C ALA A 449 11.99 -5.78 -10.16
N GLY A 450 11.06 -6.70 -9.89
CA GLY A 450 9.98 -7.05 -10.81
C GLY A 450 8.93 -5.98 -11.01
N VAL A 451 8.70 -5.09 -10.04
CA VAL A 451 7.74 -3.99 -10.25
C VAL A 451 8.19 -3.05 -11.36
N TRP A 452 9.50 -2.83 -11.53
CA TRP A 452 10.01 -2.00 -12.61
C TRP A 452 9.67 -2.54 -14.00
N GLN A 453 9.59 -3.87 -14.18
CA GLN A 453 9.21 -4.48 -15.46
C GLN A 453 7.75 -4.17 -15.85
N LEU A 454 6.90 -3.85 -14.87
CA LEU A 454 5.50 -3.46 -15.11
C LEU A 454 5.36 -1.94 -15.29
N LEU A 455 6.19 -1.14 -14.63
CA LEU A 455 6.06 0.33 -14.60
C LEU A 455 6.83 1.03 -15.73
N ARG A 456 8.04 0.55 -16.08
CA ARG A 456 8.95 1.19 -17.05
C ARG A 456 8.35 1.59 -18.40
N PRO A 457 7.51 0.75 -19.05
CA PRO A 457 7.08 1.07 -20.42
C PRO A 457 6.13 2.27 -20.53
N HIS A 458 5.77 2.92 -19.42
CA HIS A 458 4.64 3.86 -19.35
C HIS A 458 4.99 5.21 -18.72
N LEU A 459 6.26 5.44 -18.40
CA LEU A 459 6.72 6.69 -17.80
C LEU A 459 8.19 6.93 -18.18
N SER A 460 8.45 7.65 -19.28
CA SER A 460 9.81 7.93 -19.73
C SER A 460 10.65 8.69 -18.69
N LEU A 461 9.98 9.39 -17.76
CA LEU A 461 10.61 10.05 -16.61
C LEU A 461 11.47 9.10 -15.76
N LEU A 462 11.09 7.82 -15.65
CA LEU A 462 11.87 6.83 -14.89
C LEU A 462 13.25 6.60 -15.51
N ALA A 463 13.36 6.67 -16.85
CA ALA A 463 14.64 6.58 -17.55
C ALA A 463 15.47 7.85 -17.32
N ALA A 464 14.86 9.03 -17.44
CA ALA A 464 15.54 10.31 -17.20
C ALA A 464 16.12 10.41 -15.78
N LEU A 465 15.37 9.92 -14.78
CA LEU A 465 15.85 9.87 -13.40
C LEU A 465 17.06 8.94 -13.25
N GLY A 466 17.02 7.74 -13.83
CA GLY A 466 18.15 6.80 -13.82
C GLY A 466 19.40 7.34 -14.54
N GLU A 467 19.23 8.20 -15.54
CA GLU A 467 20.30 8.85 -16.29
C GLU A 467 20.76 10.19 -15.70
N GLY A 468 20.10 10.70 -14.66
CA GLY A 468 20.39 12.02 -14.08
C GLY A 468 20.13 13.16 -15.07
N ARG A 469 18.95 13.15 -15.71
CA ARG A 469 18.53 14.15 -16.69
C ARG A 469 17.30 14.92 -16.25
N THR A 470 17.19 16.14 -16.75
CA THR A 470 15.94 16.90 -16.76
C THR A 470 14.97 16.39 -17.80
N MET A 471 13.72 16.83 -17.71
CA MET A 471 12.72 16.66 -18.77
C MET A 471 12.16 18.01 -19.19
N ASP A 472 12.09 18.27 -20.49
CA ASP A 472 11.38 19.40 -21.06
C ASP A 472 9.92 19.00 -21.30
N LEU A 473 8.99 19.73 -20.69
CA LEU A 473 7.56 19.48 -20.77
C LEU A 473 6.89 20.51 -21.68
N THR A 474 5.95 20.05 -22.51
CA THR A 474 5.10 20.91 -23.33
C THR A 474 3.63 20.60 -23.05
N ALA A 475 2.95 21.54 -22.40
CA ALA A 475 1.54 21.46 -22.06
C ALA A 475 1.14 20.16 -21.31
N MET A 476 2.00 19.62 -20.44
CA MET A 476 1.71 18.42 -19.65
C MET A 476 0.52 18.70 -18.71
N PRO A 477 -0.56 17.90 -18.68
CA PRO A 477 -1.69 18.17 -17.78
C PRO A 477 -1.27 18.14 -16.31
N LEU A 478 -1.76 19.11 -15.53
CA LEU A 478 -1.41 19.32 -14.13
C LEU A 478 -2.69 19.39 -13.27
N THR A 479 -2.73 18.62 -12.18
CA THR A 479 -3.82 18.65 -11.20
C THR A 479 -3.67 19.80 -10.20
N ASP A 480 -4.73 20.10 -9.47
CA ASP A 480 -4.74 21.06 -8.37
C ASP A 480 -3.81 20.67 -7.20
N GLU A 481 -3.56 19.38 -6.98
CA GLU A 481 -2.57 18.88 -6.01
C GLU A 481 -1.11 18.93 -6.49
N GLY A 482 -0.86 19.35 -7.73
CA GLY A 482 0.49 19.35 -8.29
C GLY A 482 0.96 18.01 -8.85
N ASP A 483 0.05 17.09 -9.20
CA ASP A 483 0.37 15.86 -9.92
C ASP A 483 0.30 16.10 -11.44
N LEU A 484 1.36 15.72 -12.15
CA LEU A 484 1.43 15.68 -13.60
C LEU A 484 0.77 14.39 -14.09
N ILE A 485 -0.25 14.50 -14.93
CA ILE A 485 -0.81 13.36 -15.64
C ILE A 485 0.10 13.06 -16.82
N TRP A 486 1.02 12.11 -16.62
CA TRP A 486 2.11 11.91 -17.54
C TRP A 486 1.66 11.43 -18.92
N ASP A 487 2.23 12.06 -19.96
CA ASP A 487 2.05 11.79 -21.37
C ASP A 487 3.42 11.90 -22.07
N ASP A 488 3.97 10.77 -22.53
CA ASP A 488 5.29 10.70 -23.17
C ASP A 488 5.36 11.56 -24.47
N GLU A 489 4.24 11.85 -25.12
CA GLU A 489 4.24 12.72 -26.31
C GLU A 489 4.62 14.16 -25.96
N ARG A 490 4.37 14.57 -24.71
CA ARG A 490 4.56 15.93 -24.17
C ARG A 490 5.87 16.13 -23.41
N ALA A 491 6.72 15.10 -23.36
CA ALA A 491 7.95 15.12 -22.58
C ALA A 491 9.17 14.74 -23.42
N ARG A 492 10.29 15.46 -23.27
CA ARG A 492 11.55 15.16 -23.94
C ARG A 492 12.72 15.18 -22.94
N PRO A 493 13.68 14.25 -23.02
CA PRO A 493 14.88 14.32 -22.18
C PRO A 493 15.65 15.61 -22.45
N GLY A 494 15.96 16.34 -21.38
CA GLY A 494 16.76 17.55 -21.43
C GLY A 494 18.22 17.31 -21.05
N ASP A 495 18.85 18.38 -20.57
CA ASP A 495 20.25 18.38 -20.11
C ASP A 495 20.46 17.52 -18.85
N PRO A 496 21.71 17.04 -18.62
CA PRO A 496 22.10 16.43 -17.36
C PRO A 496 21.79 17.36 -16.17
N ALA A 497 21.25 16.80 -15.10
CA ALA A 497 21.01 17.48 -13.85
C ALA A 497 21.33 16.57 -12.67
N ASP A 498 22.13 17.10 -11.76
CA ASP A 498 22.39 16.46 -10.48
C ASP A 498 21.21 16.74 -9.53
N PRO A 499 20.52 15.71 -9.00
CA PRO A 499 19.44 15.89 -8.05
C PRO A 499 19.89 16.56 -6.75
N PHE A 500 21.15 16.41 -6.32
CA PHE A 500 21.66 17.07 -5.12
C PHE A 500 21.89 18.57 -5.36
N ALA A 501 22.42 18.96 -6.52
CA ALA A 501 22.45 20.37 -6.92
C ALA A 501 21.03 20.98 -7.00
N THR A 502 20.08 20.23 -7.56
CA THR A 502 18.66 20.64 -7.62
C THR A 502 18.08 20.83 -6.22
N ALA A 503 18.27 19.86 -5.33
CA ALA A 503 17.77 19.88 -3.96
C ALA A 503 18.40 21.00 -3.11
N ARG A 504 19.64 21.37 -3.40
CA ARG A 504 20.34 22.47 -2.70
C ARG A 504 19.89 23.85 -3.17
N VAL A 505 19.59 24.02 -4.46
CA VAL A 505 19.36 25.34 -5.07
C VAL A 505 17.90 25.62 -5.40
N ALA A 506 17.22 24.69 -6.06
CA ALA A 506 15.87 24.90 -6.59
C ALA A 506 14.77 24.49 -5.60
N LEU A 507 14.99 23.42 -4.83
CA LEU A 507 14.00 22.95 -3.85
C LEU A 507 13.62 24.01 -2.80
N PRO A 508 14.54 24.81 -2.21
CA PRO A 508 14.16 25.83 -1.21
C PRO A 508 13.31 26.97 -1.78
N THR A 509 13.35 27.22 -3.09
CA THR A 509 12.59 28.29 -3.74
C THR A 509 11.25 27.82 -4.29
N ALA A 510 11.01 26.51 -4.28
CA ALA A 510 9.80 25.93 -4.85
C ALA A 510 8.57 26.18 -3.95
N THR A 511 7.46 26.51 -4.57
CA THR A 511 6.13 26.55 -3.93
C THR A 511 5.48 25.17 -3.98
N ALA A 512 4.63 24.83 -3.01
CA ALA A 512 3.88 23.58 -3.00
C ALA A 512 2.40 23.81 -3.31
N ALA A 513 1.78 22.85 -3.98
CA ALA A 513 0.34 22.82 -4.14
C ALA A 513 -0.34 22.41 -2.81
N PRO A 514 -1.59 22.85 -2.58
CA PRO A 514 -2.38 22.36 -1.46
C PRO A 514 -2.82 20.91 -1.69
N THR A 515 -3.06 20.17 -0.61
CA THR A 515 -3.71 18.84 -0.68
C THR A 515 -5.22 19.02 -0.80
N THR A 516 -5.86 18.33 -1.75
CA THR A 516 -7.32 18.35 -1.92
C THR A 516 -8.01 17.80 -0.67
N PRO A 517 -9.22 18.27 -0.35
CA PRO A 517 -9.91 17.90 0.88
C PRO A 517 -10.04 16.39 1.11
N LEU A 518 -10.24 15.61 0.04
CA LEU A 518 -10.36 14.17 0.16
C LEU A 518 -9.01 13.59 0.62
N ASP A 519 -7.88 14.02 0.06
CA ASP A 519 -6.58 13.38 0.25
C ASP A 519 -5.78 13.85 1.47
N ARG A 520 -6.32 14.80 2.24
CA ARG A 520 -5.75 15.24 3.52
C ARG A 520 -5.84 14.12 4.55
N HIS A 521 -4.68 13.57 4.90
CA HIS A 521 -4.53 12.52 5.89
C HIS A 521 -3.10 12.53 6.44
N PRO A 522 -2.84 12.34 7.76
CA PRO A 522 -1.48 12.45 8.30
C PRO A 522 -0.46 11.53 7.59
N ALA A 523 -0.82 10.27 7.32
CA ALA A 523 0.02 9.32 6.58
C ALA A 523 0.29 9.69 5.10
N ARG A 524 -0.37 10.72 4.55
CA ARG A 524 -0.13 11.27 3.21
C ARG A 524 0.90 12.40 3.18
N LEU A 525 1.32 12.89 4.36
CA LEU A 525 2.34 13.92 4.45
C LEU A 525 3.67 13.34 3.91
N ALA A 526 4.20 13.98 2.88
CA ALA A 526 5.36 13.55 2.11
C ALA A 526 6.10 14.76 1.53
N GLU A 527 6.60 15.63 2.42
CA GLU A 527 7.19 16.92 2.04
C GLU A 527 8.66 16.73 1.61
N PRO A 528 9.06 17.07 0.37
CA PRO A 528 10.45 16.96 -0.07
C PRO A 528 11.38 17.89 0.71
N VAL A 529 12.44 17.31 1.28
CA VAL A 529 13.46 17.99 2.07
C VAL A 529 14.87 17.60 1.64
N PHE A 530 15.82 18.49 1.90
CA PHE A 530 17.24 18.27 1.71
C PHE A 530 17.97 18.50 3.02
N LEU A 531 18.78 17.53 3.44
CA LEU A 531 19.60 17.59 4.65
C LEU A 531 21.06 17.37 4.28
N GLU A 532 21.95 18.19 4.84
CA GLU A 532 23.40 18.03 4.74
C GLU A 532 24.07 18.42 6.07
N GLY A 533 25.28 17.92 6.30
CA GLY A 533 26.04 18.22 7.52
C GLY A 533 25.43 17.61 8.80
N TYR A 534 24.68 16.51 8.67
CA TYR A 534 24.14 15.77 9.80
C TYR A 534 25.12 14.72 10.35
N ALA A 535 24.95 14.39 11.63
CA ALA A 535 25.52 13.19 12.23
C ALA A 535 24.51 12.04 12.15
N THR A 536 24.99 10.81 11.98
CA THR A 536 24.17 9.60 12.01
C THR A 536 24.39 8.85 13.32
N GLN A 537 23.30 8.33 13.90
CA GLN A 537 23.36 7.43 15.04
C GLN A 537 22.47 6.23 14.78
N GLN A 538 22.97 5.03 15.09
CA GLN A 538 22.24 3.79 14.96
C GLN A 538 22.23 3.08 16.31
N ASP A 539 21.04 2.86 16.87
CA ASP A 539 20.84 2.15 18.13
C ASP A 539 19.67 1.18 18.02
N ALA A 540 19.84 -0.05 18.50
CA ALA A 540 18.83 -1.11 18.48
C ALA A 540 18.06 -1.30 17.15
N GLY A 541 18.67 -0.96 16.01
CA GLY A 541 18.04 -1.04 14.68
C GLY A 541 17.32 0.23 14.22
N ALA A 542 17.12 1.22 15.10
CA ALA A 542 16.66 2.56 14.75
C ALA A 542 17.84 3.41 14.23
N LEU A 543 17.60 4.16 13.14
CA LEU A 543 18.56 5.08 12.55
C LEU A 543 18.03 6.51 12.73
N THR A 544 18.85 7.41 13.25
CA THR A 544 18.51 8.83 13.43
C THR A 544 19.54 9.73 12.77
N LEU A 545 19.09 10.87 12.25
CA LEU A 545 19.94 11.95 11.74
C LEU A 545 19.85 13.15 12.67
N THR A 546 20.99 13.66 13.13
CA THR A 546 21.06 14.87 13.96
C THR A 546 21.67 16.02 13.16
N PHE A 547 20.95 17.13 13.03
CA PHE A 547 21.35 18.31 12.27
C PHE A 547 20.86 19.58 12.98
N ALA A 548 21.71 20.61 13.04
CA ALA A 548 21.36 21.90 13.67
C ALA A 548 20.68 21.76 15.06
N GLY A 549 21.11 20.79 15.88
CA GLY A 549 20.53 20.51 17.19
C GLY A 549 19.22 19.72 17.19
N ARG A 550 18.65 19.40 16.03
CA ARG A 550 17.43 18.60 15.85
C ARG A 550 17.77 17.15 15.53
N THR A 551 16.90 16.23 15.93
CA THR A 551 17.05 14.80 15.64
C THR A 551 15.81 14.28 14.94
N LEU A 552 16.01 13.59 13.83
CA LEU A 552 14.93 13.02 13.02
C LEU A 552 15.14 11.52 12.84
N ALA A 553 14.13 10.72 13.18
CA ALA A 553 14.15 9.28 12.93
C ALA A 553 14.05 9.00 11.43
N VAL A 554 14.82 8.03 10.94
CA VAL A 554 14.78 7.56 9.56
C VAL A 554 13.81 6.41 9.44
N ASP A 555 12.83 6.53 8.54
CA ASP A 555 11.88 5.48 8.19
C ASP A 555 12.52 4.46 7.23
N THR A 556 13.34 3.58 7.79
CA THR A 556 14.07 2.53 7.06
C THR A 556 13.13 1.52 6.39
N ASP A 557 11.91 1.38 6.91
CA ASP A 557 10.82 0.55 6.38
C ASP A 557 10.23 1.06 5.05
N ARG A 558 10.66 2.25 4.61
CA ARG A 558 10.30 2.84 3.32
C ARG A 558 11.44 2.86 2.31
N ILE A 559 12.59 2.28 2.64
CA ILE A 559 13.69 2.08 1.68
C ILE A 559 13.33 0.87 0.81
N PRO A 560 13.13 1.04 -0.52
CA PRO A 560 12.69 -0.06 -1.37
C PRO A 560 13.81 -1.07 -1.63
N THR A 561 13.49 -2.37 -1.57
CA THR A 561 14.41 -3.44 -1.99
C THR A 561 14.62 -3.51 -3.50
N ALA A 562 13.85 -2.72 -4.26
CA ALA A 562 13.93 -2.61 -5.70
C ALA A 562 14.98 -1.59 -6.19
N GLY A 563 15.91 -1.18 -5.33
CA GLY A 563 16.97 -0.23 -5.67
C GLY A 563 18.26 -0.47 -4.88
N PRO A 564 19.32 0.31 -5.17
CA PRO A 564 20.62 0.17 -4.50
C PRO A 564 20.72 0.92 -3.16
N LEU A 565 19.71 1.70 -2.77
CA LEU A 565 19.70 2.42 -1.50
C LEU A 565 19.47 1.42 -0.35
N THR A 566 20.30 1.47 0.69
CA THR A 566 20.19 0.62 1.88
C THR A 566 20.30 1.44 3.16
N THR A 567 19.89 0.88 4.30
CA THR A 567 20.03 1.51 5.62
C THR A 567 21.49 1.85 5.93
N GLU A 568 22.43 0.98 5.56
CA GLU A 568 23.88 1.21 5.77
C GLU A 568 24.39 2.36 4.89
N ALA A 569 23.88 2.49 3.67
CA ALA A 569 24.22 3.61 2.79
C ALA A 569 23.74 4.94 3.38
N VAL A 570 22.55 4.96 4.01
CA VAL A 570 22.05 6.15 4.71
C VAL A 570 22.90 6.44 5.95
N ALA A 571 23.24 5.43 6.75
CA ALA A 571 24.10 5.60 7.93
C ALA A 571 25.50 6.15 7.58
N GLY A 572 26.04 5.78 6.43
CA GLY A 572 27.35 6.22 5.92
C GLY A 572 27.31 7.42 4.96
N SER A 573 26.23 8.21 4.97
CA SER A 573 26.03 9.35 4.06
C SER A 573 26.30 10.70 4.72
N GLY A 574 26.60 11.71 3.91
CA GLY A 574 26.81 13.10 4.37
C GLY A 574 25.74 14.10 3.88
N ALA A 575 24.93 13.70 2.91
CA ALA A 575 23.79 14.45 2.42
C ALA A 575 22.65 13.51 2.02
N CYS A 576 21.40 13.94 2.22
CA CYS A 576 20.20 13.16 1.99
C CYS A 576 19.11 14.02 1.35
N ILE A 577 18.55 13.55 0.24
CA ILE A 577 17.26 13.98 -0.29
C ILE A 577 16.22 13.01 0.26
N GLY A 578 15.20 13.53 0.92
CA GLY A 578 14.17 12.69 1.53
C GLY A 578 12.78 13.33 1.51
N LEU A 579 11.82 12.59 2.05
CA LEU A 579 10.46 13.04 2.31
C LEU A 579 10.29 13.11 3.83
N LEU A 580 9.96 14.29 4.34
CA LEU A 580 9.46 14.45 5.70
C LEU A 580 8.04 13.89 5.74
N ARG A 581 7.79 12.97 6.68
CA ARG A 581 6.52 12.27 6.86
C ARG A 581 6.06 12.36 8.29
N TRP A 582 4.77 12.11 8.50
CA TRP A 582 4.21 11.85 9.81
C TRP A 582 3.76 10.40 9.91
N ASP A 583 4.30 9.66 10.88
CA ASP A 583 3.91 8.29 11.14
C ASP A 583 4.04 7.96 12.63
N ASP A 584 3.13 7.13 13.14
CA ASP A 584 3.12 6.66 14.53
C ASP A 584 3.30 7.77 15.59
N GLY A 585 2.77 8.97 15.32
CA GLY A 585 2.76 10.08 16.29
C GLY A 585 4.00 10.97 16.25
N GLU A 586 4.88 10.82 15.25
CA GLU A 586 6.08 11.64 15.12
C GLU A 586 6.44 11.94 13.66
N PHE A 587 7.27 12.97 13.45
CA PHE A 587 7.88 13.23 12.15
C PHE A 587 9.06 12.28 11.90
N ARG A 588 9.14 11.76 10.67
CA ARG A 588 10.20 10.85 10.22
C ARG A 588 10.72 11.23 8.84
N LEU A 589 11.95 10.85 8.53
CA LEU A 589 12.56 11.02 7.21
C LEU A 589 12.49 9.72 6.42
N GLN A 590 11.83 9.71 5.27
CA GLN A 590 12.03 8.67 4.26
C GLN A 590 13.16 9.10 3.30
N PRO A 591 14.28 8.36 3.22
CA PRO A 591 15.34 8.65 2.26
C PRO A 591 14.92 8.32 0.82
N LEU A 592 15.14 9.25 -0.12
CA LEU A 592 15.00 9.01 -1.56
C LEU A 592 16.36 8.86 -2.26
N ALA A 593 17.35 9.63 -1.81
CA ALA A 593 18.71 9.57 -2.30
C ALA A 593 19.71 10.01 -1.24
N VAL A 594 20.93 9.45 -1.26
CA VAL A 594 22.02 9.86 -0.39
C VAL A 594 23.35 10.05 -1.13
N GLU A 595 24.18 10.96 -0.67
CA GLU A 595 25.59 11.08 -1.08
C GLU A 595 26.47 10.34 -0.07
N THR A 596 27.24 9.37 -0.56
CA THR A 596 28.24 8.64 0.23
C THR A 596 29.61 8.69 -0.45
N THR A 597 30.67 8.31 0.28
CA THR A 597 32.03 8.29 -0.25
C THR A 597 32.49 6.87 -0.55
N VAL A 598 32.73 6.57 -1.83
CA VAL A 598 33.30 5.29 -2.27
C VAL A 598 34.66 5.55 -2.89
N ARG A 599 35.73 4.94 -2.35
CA ARG A 599 37.12 5.11 -2.83
C ARG A 599 37.52 6.59 -2.99
N LYS A 600 37.17 7.42 -1.99
CA LYS A 600 37.42 8.88 -1.96
C LYS A 600 36.68 9.70 -3.03
N LYS A 601 35.66 9.13 -3.68
CA LYS A 601 34.77 9.85 -4.59
C LYS A 601 33.36 9.90 -4.01
N THR A 602 32.73 11.07 -4.08
CA THR A 602 31.31 11.21 -3.78
C THR A 602 30.50 10.48 -4.84
N VAL A 603 29.54 9.66 -4.40
CA VAL A 603 28.62 8.90 -5.25
C VAL A 603 27.23 9.07 -4.69
N ALA A 604 26.27 9.36 -5.57
CA ALA A 604 24.85 9.38 -5.25
C ALA A 604 24.25 7.97 -5.37
N LEU A 605 23.49 7.55 -4.36
CA LEU A 605 22.67 6.33 -4.38
C LEU A 605 21.21 6.74 -4.26
N GLN A 606 20.38 6.32 -5.22
CA GLN A 606 18.95 6.66 -5.24
C GLN A 606 18.08 5.42 -5.12
N ALA A 607 16.97 5.55 -4.40
CA ALA A 607 15.95 4.50 -4.29
C ALA A 607 15.44 4.03 -5.67
N GLY A 608 15.25 4.99 -6.59
CA GLY A 608 14.79 4.75 -7.95
C GLY A 608 15.89 4.50 -8.98
N ALA A 609 17.16 4.26 -8.59
CA ALA A 609 18.26 4.18 -9.57
C ALA A 609 18.11 3.03 -10.59
N TRP A 610 17.35 1.99 -10.26
CA TRP A 610 17.05 0.91 -11.21
C TRP A 610 15.81 1.22 -12.05
N ALA A 611 15.10 2.33 -11.86
CA ALA A 611 13.83 2.59 -12.51
C ALA A 611 13.93 2.62 -14.04
N GLY A 612 15.00 3.17 -14.61
CA GLY A 612 15.28 3.18 -16.07
C GLY A 612 15.95 1.92 -16.63
N GLY A 613 16.25 0.93 -15.78
CA GLY A 613 17.21 -0.14 -16.07
C GLY A 613 18.57 0.15 -15.43
N THR A 614 19.38 -0.89 -15.23
CA THR A 614 20.62 -0.80 -14.45
C THR A 614 21.77 -1.59 -15.04
N THR A 615 22.99 -1.09 -14.85
CA THR A 615 24.24 -1.83 -15.12
C THR A 615 24.84 -2.42 -13.86
N ASP A 616 24.24 -2.16 -12.69
CA ASP A 616 24.64 -2.77 -11.42
C ASP A 616 24.43 -4.29 -11.47
N LYS A 617 25.43 -5.06 -11.02
CA LYS A 617 25.40 -6.53 -11.11
C LYS A 617 24.27 -7.14 -10.27
N ALA A 618 23.98 -6.57 -9.10
CA ALA A 618 22.90 -7.06 -8.25
C ALA A 618 21.54 -6.73 -8.86
N GLY A 619 21.39 -5.50 -9.36
CA GLY A 619 20.21 -5.06 -10.12
C GLY A 619 19.94 -5.90 -11.35
N VAL A 620 20.93 -6.13 -12.21
CA VAL A 620 20.80 -6.99 -13.41
C VAL A 620 20.36 -8.40 -13.05
N LYS A 621 20.91 -8.99 -11.97
CA LYS A 621 20.50 -10.32 -11.51
C LYS A 621 19.06 -10.32 -10.99
N ALA A 622 18.67 -9.31 -10.22
CA ALA A 622 17.33 -9.17 -9.68
C ALA A 622 16.28 -8.96 -10.80
N GLU A 623 16.59 -8.09 -11.77
CA GLU A 623 15.76 -7.87 -12.95
C GLU A 623 15.59 -9.13 -13.79
N LYS A 624 16.69 -9.86 -14.06
CA LYS A 624 16.60 -11.12 -14.81
C LYS A 624 15.67 -12.13 -14.14
N ALA A 625 15.82 -12.33 -12.83
CA ALA A 625 14.98 -13.25 -12.08
C ALA A 625 13.49 -12.83 -12.11
N ALA A 626 13.23 -11.53 -12.05
CA ALA A 626 11.88 -11.01 -12.14
C ALA A 626 11.27 -11.11 -13.55
N THR A 627 12.05 -10.86 -14.60
CA THR A 627 11.63 -10.99 -16.00
C THR A 627 11.22 -12.43 -16.31
N ASP A 628 11.96 -13.43 -15.81
CA ASP A 628 11.59 -14.84 -15.98
C ASP A 628 10.22 -15.13 -15.34
N ALA A 629 9.96 -14.61 -14.13
CA ALA A 629 8.69 -14.79 -13.42
C ALA A 629 7.51 -14.12 -14.17
N VAL A 630 7.65 -12.85 -14.57
CA VAL A 630 6.63 -12.10 -15.31
C VAL A 630 6.35 -12.75 -16.66
N THR A 631 7.39 -13.23 -17.36
CA THR A 631 7.25 -13.90 -18.66
C THR A 631 6.43 -15.18 -18.53
N VAL A 632 6.74 -16.03 -17.54
CA VAL A 632 5.98 -17.26 -17.27
C VAL A 632 4.50 -16.96 -17.01
N LEU A 633 4.19 -15.92 -16.24
CA LEU A 633 2.81 -15.55 -15.96
C LEU A 633 2.11 -14.97 -17.19
N ARG A 634 2.76 -14.09 -17.96
CA ARG A 634 2.19 -13.53 -19.20
C ARG A 634 1.92 -14.59 -20.26
N GLU A 635 2.83 -15.55 -20.44
CA GLU A 635 2.62 -16.67 -21.35
C GLU A 635 1.39 -17.49 -20.96
N ARG A 636 1.22 -17.74 -19.65
CA ARG A 636 0.03 -18.42 -19.11
C ARG A 636 -1.23 -17.60 -19.29
N ALA A 637 -1.20 -16.31 -18.99
CA ALA A 637 -2.32 -15.39 -19.19
C ALA A 637 -2.81 -15.46 -20.64
N GLY A 638 -1.90 -15.34 -21.61
CA GLY A 638 -2.22 -15.40 -23.04
C GLY A 638 -2.80 -16.75 -23.51
N ARG A 639 -2.55 -17.86 -22.80
CA ARG A 639 -3.09 -19.19 -23.13
C ARG A 639 -4.39 -19.53 -22.39
N LEU A 640 -4.54 -19.07 -21.16
CA LEU A 640 -5.63 -19.45 -20.26
C LEU A 640 -6.77 -18.43 -20.21
N LEU A 641 -6.52 -17.15 -20.48
CA LEU A 641 -7.57 -16.10 -20.49
C LEU A 641 -8.26 -15.94 -21.85
N ARG A 642 -7.60 -16.38 -22.94
CA ARG A 642 -8.14 -16.28 -24.32
C ARG A 642 -9.06 -17.44 -24.72
N LYS A 643 -9.52 -18.22 -23.73
CA LYS A 643 -10.45 -19.35 -23.89
C LYS A 643 -11.70 -19.07 -23.07
#